data_AF-A0A7C8AMV3-F1
#
_entry.id   AF-A0A7C8AMV3-F1
#
_cell.length_a   1.000
_cell.length_b   1.000
_cell.length_c   1.000
_cell.angle_alpha   90.00
_cell.angle_beta   90.00
_cell.angle_gamma   90.00
#
_symmetry.space_group_name_H-M   'P 1'
#
loop_
_entity.id
_entity.type
_entity.pdbx_description
1 polymer ?
#
loop_
_entity_poly.entity_id
_entity_poly.type
_entity_poly.pdbx_seq_one_letter_code
_entity_poly.pdbx_strand_id
1 'polypeptide(L)'
;MLITADETFAGRYSVKPLDLFRPLSAADLTAAGQLGGPLYPTRDLTDSARDLAINASFGEAIQAWNRHQYRDAVALFRIHLSQYTDSPWASEASLHCGCDALYNGRYSEAASYFQSILQANAANTHPGAQRITIKARVRLANLKTWQGNFNEAMEHLRIVKQTSADWRDRTYASHWIQRLSRETRNEKVVLSCGVQALACLLEKQGKIEAAQKVRGMLATSPRGQSMKELKSIAALHGYRLTGVRLSVPQLKKLPLPAIVQLTRLNKGDMGHYWVLEKHSRDTLTFYDPQSRRRFNQTPQEFSREWGGNALVFARGNKLPGVLLPAEKMAGLYGACCGYPRHEDNLGTPDNPPGDPDCSGGDPCNPKPGCGAPVWSVNKVSMNFIGRDIPLWYRPPIGPQVQIELTYNSQSAIAVYEPFGNKWQFNYGTYTVEDSGGNVTILMPDGRRDVYTPDGSGGYTPGPQVYNTLVQIAPNNFQLWFPNGTVYTYNIPAGTNSLQPFLVEIQDAHGLSLSFGYDANVNLTTITDAVGLVTTLAYNATGQVSQVTDPFGRQATFSYDSNANLTLITDMGGYGSSFAYDQDCYINSIANSRGAWAFYTEPADGIPNGSNGYPPPGTAMWQNYRITITNPLGSSEQYYYSGLLYFGWHVSPVNYVNYVDSSNNNLYSPHTRFLYTTTTDGNIGKISSMWMPAGGLEVYSYDPVGNLTTFADGVGWWHYAYNSMGQITSVTNPNGAFTTVTYAPNNVDPISIQNSLGVLTFTYDAAHDVTSATDRMGNTTSYTYNSYGQVISVQDALGIATNYNYDSGNRLAAVTRAGQTLHQYTYDAMDRVSTHTDPTGLTLTYSYNNLDQVTKITYPDGKFQSYQYSTCCPYVVDSITSRSGQTTSYSYDQLNHLLTVTDPAGGATSFTYDANGNRASLTDPNGNTTSFSYDFNNRLTKKTFADGTNESFTYDPDNNDAFGLVRGRTNARGVTTTYSYSSLRKLSIFHDVTGPTFYAYDDFGRMTSAYNSAVGYYYTHLYTYDANSRLLTMNNAWLDWGTGASVNFQYDALGRRTAMTRDMGKAVAYTYDSLNRLTGANVGGQAYTYTYTGASPLVQSLTRPNGSVTTYQYDIVNRLTQMTTTLSGNTLTQYTYTYNAQDLRDTENFIEPLPRAGYNNE
;
A
#
# COMPACT_ATOMS: atom_id res chain seq x y z
N MET A 1 -20.15 16.11 5.80
CA MET A 1 -20.31 14.74 5.28
C MET A 1 -19.88 13.85 6.40
N LEU A 2 -20.83 13.25 7.13
CA LEU A 2 -20.53 12.17 8.07
C LEU A 2 -21.61 11.13 7.87
N ILE A 3 -21.18 9.96 7.41
CA ILE A 3 -22.00 8.83 6.99
C ILE A 3 -22.13 7.89 8.21
N THR A 4 -23.36 7.45 8.47
CA THR A 4 -23.82 6.45 9.45
C THR A 4 -24.80 5.56 8.66
N ALA A 5 -24.74 4.22 8.62
CA ALA A 5 -24.98 3.17 9.64
C ALA A 5 -26.19 2.31 9.19
N ASP A 6 -26.18 0.97 9.34
CA ASP A 6 -27.42 0.17 9.37
C ASP A 6 -27.36 -1.31 9.86
N GLU A 7 -28.26 -1.68 10.78
CA GLU A 7 -28.94 -2.99 10.99
C GLU A 7 -30.19 -2.73 11.87
N THR A 8 -31.29 -3.48 11.86
CA THR A 8 -31.79 -4.61 11.07
C THR A 8 -33.31 -4.39 10.98
N PHE A 9 -33.86 -4.27 9.78
CA PHE A 9 -35.19 -4.74 9.43
C PHE A 9 -35.11 -5.19 7.98
N ALA A 10 -35.74 -6.31 7.65
CA ALA A 10 -35.74 -6.94 6.33
C ALA A 10 -36.53 -6.13 5.27
N GLY A 11 -36.23 -4.85 5.14
CA GLY A 11 -36.66 -3.99 4.04
C GLY A 11 -35.42 -3.59 3.25
N ARG A 12 -35.31 -4.08 2.01
CA ARG A 12 -34.27 -3.63 1.07
C ARG A 12 -34.35 -2.10 0.98
N TYR A 13 -33.27 -1.40 1.36
CA TYR A 13 -33.16 0.04 1.17
C TYR A 13 -33.24 0.32 -0.32
N SER A 14 -34.22 1.14 -0.67
CA SER A 14 -34.56 1.38 -2.05
C SER A 14 -33.93 2.70 -2.44
N VAL A 15 -32.95 2.66 -3.34
CA VAL A 15 -32.50 3.87 -4.07
C VAL A 15 -33.59 4.36 -5.04
N LYS A 16 -34.73 3.66 -5.16
CA LYS A 16 -35.84 4.09 -6.02
C LYS A 16 -36.43 5.40 -5.51
N PRO A 17 -36.69 6.35 -6.42
CA PRO A 17 -37.53 7.50 -6.14
C PRO A 17 -38.85 7.09 -5.48
N LEU A 18 -39.23 7.80 -4.42
CA LEU A 18 -40.54 7.68 -3.80
C LEU A 18 -41.63 7.97 -4.86
N ASP A 19 -42.61 7.08 -4.96
CA ASP A 19 -43.82 7.33 -5.73
C ASP A 19 -44.72 8.28 -4.94
N LEU A 20 -44.57 9.58 -5.20
CA LEU A 20 -45.33 10.63 -4.52
C LEU A 20 -46.79 10.72 -4.99
N PHE A 21 -47.21 9.93 -5.97
CA PHE A 21 -48.60 9.91 -6.46
C PHE A 21 -49.49 8.93 -5.71
N ARG A 22 -48.92 8.10 -4.84
CA ARG A 22 -49.66 7.25 -3.90
C ARG A 22 -49.40 7.68 -2.45
N PRO A 23 -50.30 7.34 -1.52
CA PRO A 23 -50.02 7.50 -0.10
C PRO A 23 -48.76 6.71 0.29
N LEU A 24 -47.83 7.38 0.98
CA LEU A 24 -46.57 6.80 1.42
C LEU A 24 -46.74 6.11 2.78
N SER A 25 -46.23 4.88 2.89
CA SER A 25 -46.15 4.17 4.17
C SER A 25 -44.93 4.60 4.99
N ALA A 26 -44.92 4.24 6.28
CA ALA A 26 -43.74 4.40 7.14
C ALA A 26 -42.52 3.67 6.56
N ALA A 27 -42.74 2.46 6.02
CA ALA A 27 -41.69 1.65 5.42
C ALA A 27 -41.11 2.28 4.15
N ASP A 28 -41.95 2.90 3.30
CA ASP A 28 -41.49 3.63 2.11
C ASP A 28 -40.55 4.77 2.49
N LEU A 29 -40.89 5.54 3.53
CA LEU A 29 -40.07 6.65 3.99
C LEU A 29 -38.80 6.20 4.70
N THR A 30 -38.88 5.20 5.58
CA THR A 30 -37.69 4.62 6.22
C THR A 30 -36.71 4.07 5.17
N ALA A 31 -37.22 3.46 4.09
CA ALA A 31 -36.42 2.97 2.98
C ALA A 31 -35.82 4.08 2.09
N ALA A 32 -36.37 5.30 2.13
CA ALA A 32 -35.93 6.44 1.32
C ALA A 32 -34.80 7.28 1.95
N GLY A 33 -34.24 6.86 3.10
CA GLY A 33 -33.08 7.52 3.68
C GLY A 33 -31.84 7.40 2.78
N GLN A 34 -31.15 8.51 2.49
CA GLN A 34 -29.89 8.50 1.74
C GLN A 34 -28.74 9.06 2.58
N LEU A 35 -27.59 8.38 2.56
CA LEU A 35 -26.28 8.84 3.09
C LEU A 35 -26.32 9.39 4.54
N GLY A 36 -27.33 9.00 5.34
CA GLY A 36 -27.55 9.42 6.72
C GLY A 36 -28.22 8.35 7.60
N GLY A 37 -28.25 7.11 7.14
CA GLY A 37 -28.93 5.98 7.77
C GLY A 37 -30.46 6.05 7.66
N PRO A 38 -31.18 5.04 8.19
CA PRO A 38 -32.64 4.96 8.15
C PRO A 38 -33.31 6.22 8.70
N LEU A 39 -34.47 6.60 8.17
CA LEU A 39 -35.29 7.67 8.75
C LEU A 39 -36.08 7.12 9.94
N TYR A 40 -36.06 7.84 11.06
CA TYR A 40 -36.65 7.36 12.33
C TYR A 40 -37.87 8.18 12.77
N PRO A 41 -39.10 7.62 12.67
CA PRO A 41 -40.27 8.26 13.24
C PRO A 41 -40.23 8.19 14.78
N THR A 42 -40.59 9.28 15.45
CA THR A 42 -40.52 9.37 16.93
C THR A 42 -41.70 8.76 17.68
N ARG A 43 -42.70 8.26 16.94
CA ARG A 43 -43.84 7.44 17.40
C ARG A 43 -44.36 6.59 16.25
N ASP A 44 -45.15 5.57 16.57
CA ASP A 44 -45.85 4.78 15.55
C ASP A 44 -46.80 5.65 14.70
N LEU A 45 -46.85 5.30 13.42
CA LEU A 45 -47.76 5.87 12.43
C LEU A 45 -49.05 5.04 12.37
N THR A 46 -50.18 5.71 12.21
CA THR A 46 -51.48 5.07 11.97
C THR A 46 -51.85 5.16 10.50
N ASP A 47 -52.70 4.27 9.98
CA ASP A 47 -53.25 4.38 8.61
C ASP A 47 -54.33 5.46 8.49
N SER A 48 -54.29 6.49 9.35
CA SER A 48 -55.22 7.60 9.28
C SER A 48 -54.90 8.50 8.07
N ALA A 49 -55.93 9.10 7.47
CA ALA A 49 -55.76 10.05 6.36
C ALA A 49 -54.80 11.21 6.70
N ARG A 50 -54.71 11.58 7.99
CA ARG A 50 -53.79 12.61 8.49
C ARG A 50 -52.33 12.14 8.44
N ASP A 51 -52.04 10.94 8.94
CA ASP A 51 -50.68 10.38 8.94
C ASP A 51 -50.20 10.08 7.50
N LEU A 52 -51.10 9.72 6.58
CA LEU A 52 -50.78 9.60 5.15
C LEU A 52 -50.41 10.96 4.52
N ALA A 53 -51.10 12.04 4.86
CA ALA A 53 -50.77 13.40 4.39
C ALA A 53 -49.43 13.90 4.97
N ILE A 54 -49.17 13.59 6.26
CA ILE A 54 -47.89 13.84 6.92
C ILE A 54 -46.75 13.12 6.16
N ASN A 55 -46.94 11.84 5.84
CA ASN A 55 -45.95 11.05 5.12
C ASN A 55 -45.69 11.58 3.71
N ALA A 56 -46.73 11.94 2.96
CA ALA A 56 -46.57 12.52 1.62
C ALA A 56 -45.78 13.84 1.65
N SER A 57 -46.08 14.72 2.61
CA SER A 57 -45.38 15.99 2.78
C SER A 57 -43.89 15.81 3.10
N PHE A 58 -43.55 14.89 4.01
CA PHE A 58 -42.15 14.58 4.32
C PHE A 58 -41.44 13.85 3.15
N GLY A 59 -42.17 12.97 2.46
CA GLY A 59 -41.71 12.21 1.29
C GLY A 59 -41.26 13.09 0.14
N GLU A 60 -42.01 14.16 -0.16
CA GLU A 60 -41.61 15.13 -1.18
C GLU A 60 -40.28 15.83 -0.82
N ALA A 61 -40.13 16.20 0.46
CA ALA A 61 -38.93 16.85 0.95
C ALA A 61 -37.69 15.94 0.88
N ILE A 62 -37.79 14.69 1.35
CA ILE A 62 -36.67 13.74 1.30
C ILE A 62 -36.34 13.33 -0.15
N GLN A 63 -37.34 13.24 -1.03
CA GLN A 63 -37.09 12.94 -2.44
C GLN A 63 -36.33 14.06 -3.16
N ALA A 64 -36.60 15.33 -2.80
CA ALA A 64 -35.80 16.46 -3.27
C ALA A 64 -34.37 16.42 -2.69
N TRP A 65 -34.23 16.07 -1.41
CA TRP A 65 -32.92 15.88 -0.78
C TRP A 65 -32.08 14.84 -1.51
N ASN A 66 -32.69 13.71 -1.86
CA ASN A 66 -32.00 12.58 -2.50
C ASN A 66 -31.59 12.85 -3.96
N ARG A 67 -32.26 13.80 -4.61
CA ARG A 67 -31.87 14.30 -5.95
C ARG A 67 -30.82 15.41 -5.88
N HIS A 68 -30.19 15.61 -4.72
CA HIS A 68 -29.24 16.69 -4.45
C HIS A 68 -29.84 18.10 -4.63
N GLN A 69 -31.18 18.24 -4.56
CA GLN A 69 -31.91 19.53 -4.64
C GLN A 69 -32.09 20.16 -3.25
N TYR A 70 -30.98 20.36 -2.53
CA TYR A 70 -30.98 20.68 -1.10
C TYR A 70 -31.78 21.94 -0.72
N ARG A 71 -31.75 22.98 -1.54
CA ARG A 71 -32.47 24.23 -1.27
C ARG A 71 -33.99 24.02 -1.24
N ASP A 72 -34.50 23.28 -2.22
CA ASP A 72 -35.93 22.99 -2.35
C ASP A 72 -36.36 22.01 -1.26
N ALA A 73 -35.53 20.99 -0.98
CA ALA A 73 -35.74 20.05 0.11
C ALA A 73 -35.88 20.75 1.47
N VAL A 74 -35.01 21.71 1.79
CA VAL A 74 -35.07 22.46 3.06
C VAL A 74 -36.31 23.34 3.16
N ALA A 75 -36.75 23.94 2.04
CA ALA A 75 -38.01 24.68 2.02
C ALA A 75 -39.21 23.76 2.33
N LEU A 76 -39.24 22.58 1.71
CA LEU A 76 -40.28 21.58 1.95
C LEU A 76 -40.25 21.04 3.39
N PHE A 77 -39.07 20.76 3.96
CA PHE A 77 -38.94 20.37 5.37
C PHE A 77 -39.47 21.45 6.31
N ARG A 78 -39.20 22.73 6.05
CA ARG A 78 -39.74 23.84 6.86
C ARG A 78 -41.25 23.96 6.74
N ILE A 79 -41.82 23.75 5.55
CA ILE A 79 -43.28 23.70 5.35
C ILE A 79 -43.88 22.56 6.18
N HIS A 80 -43.29 21.35 6.09
CA HIS A 80 -43.70 20.19 6.87
C HIS A 80 -43.72 20.48 8.37
N LEU A 81 -42.63 21.03 8.91
CA LEU A 81 -42.51 21.39 10.33
C LEU A 81 -43.54 22.43 10.78
N SER A 82 -43.97 23.33 9.88
CA SER A 82 -44.97 24.35 10.18
C SER A 82 -46.41 23.83 10.16
N GLN A 83 -46.71 22.88 9.26
CA GLN A 83 -48.04 22.30 9.08
C GLN A 83 -48.33 21.16 10.06
N TYR A 84 -47.31 20.39 10.42
CA TYR A 84 -47.43 19.17 11.22
C TYR A 84 -46.43 19.18 12.39
N THR A 85 -46.69 20.03 13.39
CA THR A 85 -45.79 20.21 14.55
C THR A 85 -45.70 18.97 15.45
N ASP A 86 -46.71 18.10 15.45
CA ASP A 86 -46.78 16.81 16.14
C ASP A 86 -46.42 15.61 15.21
N SER A 87 -45.82 15.90 14.05
CA SER A 87 -45.39 14.88 13.10
C SER A 87 -44.36 13.94 13.73
N PRO A 88 -44.49 12.60 13.55
CA PRO A 88 -43.44 11.65 13.92
C PRO A 88 -42.12 11.90 13.17
N TRP A 89 -42.16 12.60 12.02
CA TRP A 89 -40.97 12.95 11.23
C TRP A 89 -40.39 14.32 11.56
N ALA A 90 -40.97 15.07 12.51
CA ALA A 90 -40.52 16.42 12.84
C ALA A 90 -39.05 16.46 13.28
N SER A 91 -38.58 15.44 14.00
CA SER A 91 -37.17 15.37 14.42
C SER A 91 -36.23 15.08 13.24
N GLU A 92 -36.62 14.25 12.27
CA GLU A 92 -35.82 14.02 11.05
C GLU A 92 -35.82 15.24 10.13
N ALA A 93 -36.97 15.87 9.90
CA ALA A 93 -37.03 17.12 9.12
C ALA A 93 -36.16 18.23 9.74
N SER A 94 -36.16 18.32 11.08
CA SER A 94 -35.29 19.23 11.83
C SER A 94 -33.81 18.86 11.70
N LEU A 95 -33.48 17.56 11.69
CA LEU A 95 -32.12 17.07 11.49
C LEU A 95 -31.58 17.48 10.12
N HIS A 96 -32.36 17.29 9.05
CA HIS A 96 -31.97 17.69 7.69
C HIS A 96 -31.79 19.21 7.56
N CYS A 97 -32.71 20.00 8.12
CA CYS A 97 -32.55 21.46 8.18
C CYS A 97 -31.27 21.87 8.94
N GLY A 98 -31.00 21.21 10.08
CA GLY A 98 -29.80 21.44 10.87
C GLY A 98 -28.52 21.04 10.15
N CYS A 99 -28.54 19.92 9.41
CA CYS A 99 -27.43 19.51 8.55
C CYS A 99 -27.18 20.54 7.47
N ASP A 100 -28.18 20.94 6.69
CA ASP A 100 -28.03 21.99 5.67
C ASP A 100 -27.50 23.31 6.27
N ALA A 101 -28.01 23.71 7.44
CA ALA A 101 -27.52 24.87 8.17
C ALA A 101 -26.04 24.73 8.54
N LEU A 102 -25.63 23.58 9.10
CA LEU A 102 -24.23 23.29 9.41
C LEU A 102 -23.37 23.39 8.15
N TYR A 103 -23.79 22.73 7.06
CA TYR A 103 -23.07 22.78 5.79
C TYR A 103 -22.98 24.21 5.25
N ASN A 104 -24.01 25.03 5.32
CA ASN A 104 -23.96 26.39 4.78
C ASN A 104 -23.41 27.43 5.77
N GLY A 105 -22.67 27.00 6.81
CA GLY A 105 -22.04 27.89 7.78
C GLY A 105 -23.02 28.59 8.74
N ARG A 106 -24.29 28.19 8.76
CA ARG A 106 -25.32 28.73 9.66
C ARG A 106 -25.30 27.97 10.99
N TYR A 107 -24.19 28.09 11.71
CA TYR A 107 -23.86 27.28 12.88
C TYR A 107 -24.81 27.49 14.05
N SER A 108 -25.29 28.71 14.27
CA SER A 108 -26.23 29.01 15.36
C SER A 108 -27.60 28.38 15.08
N GLU A 109 -28.03 28.41 13.81
CA GLU A 109 -29.24 27.74 13.35
C GLU A 109 -29.11 26.20 13.47
N ALA A 110 -27.98 25.64 13.05
CA ALA A 110 -27.71 24.21 13.19
C ALA A 110 -27.73 23.74 14.65
N ALA A 111 -27.09 24.50 15.56
CA ALA A 111 -27.08 24.22 17.00
C ALA A 111 -28.51 24.13 17.54
N SER A 112 -29.34 25.12 17.20
CA SER A 112 -30.74 25.21 17.62
C SER A 112 -31.53 23.97 17.17
N TYR A 113 -31.43 23.59 15.90
CA TYR A 113 -32.10 22.38 15.40
C TYR A 113 -31.67 21.13 16.17
N PHE A 114 -30.37 20.86 16.30
CA PHE A 114 -29.92 19.64 16.97
C PHE A 114 -30.26 19.63 18.46
N GLN A 115 -30.16 20.76 19.16
CA GLN A 115 -30.58 20.87 20.56
C GLN A 115 -32.09 20.70 20.73
N SER A 116 -32.90 21.23 19.80
CA SER A 116 -34.36 21.08 19.83
C SER A 116 -34.78 19.60 19.73
N ILE A 117 -34.05 18.80 18.93
CA ILE A 117 -34.29 17.36 18.81
C ILE A 117 -34.01 16.66 20.15
N LEU A 118 -32.89 17.00 20.80
CA LEU A 118 -32.56 16.43 22.12
C LEU A 118 -33.60 16.81 23.18
N GLN A 119 -34.08 18.06 23.17
CA GLN A 119 -35.10 18.53 24.11
C GLN A 119 -36.46 17.86 23.88
N ALA A 120 -36.90 17.77 22.62
CA ALA A 120 -38.19 17.18 22.26
C ALA A 120 -38.29 15.68 22.60
N ASN A 121 -37.15 14.98 22.64
CA ASN A 121 -37.10 13.52 22.83
C ASN A 121 -36.49 13.09 24.18
N ALA A 122 -36.19 14.03 25.09
CA ALA A 122 -35.46 13.73 26.33
C ALA A 122 -36.13 12.67 27.23
N ALA A 123 -37.47 12.59 27.21
CA ALA A 123 -38.27 11.62 27.98
C ALA A 123 -38.98 10.58 27.09
N ASN A 124 -38.71 10.58 25.78
CA ASN A 124 -39.40 9.70 24.83
C ASN A 124 -38.63 8.36 24.70
N THR A 125 -39.25 7.28 25.18
CA THR A 125 -38.67 5.93 25.16
C THR A 125 -38.90 5.17 23.85
N HIS A 126 -39.61 5.76 22.89
CA HIS A 126 -39.82 5.16 21.58
C HIS A 126 -38.47 4.89 20.89
N PRO A 127 -38.26 3.71 20.26
CA PRO A 127 -36.99 3.38 19.62
C PRO A 127 -36.52 4.43 18.62
N GLY A 128 -37.42 4.94 17.76
CA GLY A 128 -37.06 5.99 16.81
C GLY A 128 -36.66 7.33 17.46
N ALA A 129 -37.20 7.65 18.64
CA ALA A 129 -36.81 8.82 19.41
C ALA A 129 -35.41 8.67 20.04
N GLN A 130 -35.08 7.46 20.51
CA GLN A 130 -33.73 7.13 20.96
C GLN A 130 -32.71 7.24 19.81
N ARG A 131 -33.05 6.70 18.63
CA ARG A 131 -32.22 6.76 17.42
C ARG A 131 -31.95 8.19 16.94
N ILE A 132 -32.98 9.03 16.85
CA ILE A 132 -32.81 10.42 16.38
C ILE A 132 -32.02 11.28 17.39
N THR A 133 -32.10 10.96 18.68
CA THR A 133 -31.30 11.58 19.74
C THR A 133 -29.80 11.28 19.55
N ILE A 134 -29.44 10.04 19.19
CA ILE A 134 -28.06 9.68 18.87
C ILE A 134 -27.55 10.44 17.63
N LYS A 135 -28.33 10.48 16.53
CA LYS A 135 -28.00 11.27 15.34
C LYS A 135 -27.74 12.74 15.70
N ALA A 136 -28.64 13.36 16.48
CA ALA A 136 -28.50 14.74 16.90
C ALA A 136 -27.23 14.98 17.76
N ARG A 137 -26.89 14.05 18.68
CA ARG A 137 -25.64 14.13 19.46
C ARG A 137 -24.40 14.05 18.58
N VAL A 138 -24.36 13.15 17.60
CA VAL A 138 -23.26 13.08 16.64
C VAL A 138 -23.15 14.37 15.84
N ARG A 139 -24.27 14.93 15.34
CA ARG A 139 -24.24 16.21 14.60
C ARG A 139 -23.82 17.38 15.49
N LEU A 140 -24.21 17.41 16.76
CA LEU A 140 -23.72 18.38 17.75
C LEU A 140 -22.23 18.24 18.00
N ALA A 141 -21.73 17.02 18.22
CA ALA A 141 -20.30 16.78 18.41
C ALA A 141 -19.48 17.38 17.26
N ASN A 142 -19.92 17.14 16.02
CA ASN A 142 -19.29 17.69 14.82
C ASN A 142 -19.33 19.22 14.76
N LEU A 143 -20.50 19.81 15.06
CA LEU A 143 -20.63 21.26 15.17
C LEU A 143 -19.67 21.82 16.21
N LYS A 144 -19.54 21.18 17.38
CA LYS A 144 -18.62 21.59 18.45
C LYS A 144 -17.16 21.46 18.06
N THR A 145 -16.80 20.43 17.31
CA THR A 145 -15.47 20.30 16.68
C THR A 145 -15.20 21.46 15.73
N TRP A 146 -16.15 21.82 14.85
CA TRP A 146 -15.99 22.96 13.94
C TRP A 146 -15.96 24.29 14.70
N GLN A 147 -16.56 24.32 15.89
CA GLN A 147 -16.50 25.45 16.80
C GLN A 147 -15.18 25.59 17.56
N GLY A 148 -14.29 24.59 17.48
CA GLY A 148 -13.06 24.51 18.29
C GLY A 148 -13.32 24.08 19.74
N ASN A 149 -14.54 23.69 20.09
CA ASN A 149 -14.92 23.26 21.44
C ASN A 149 -14.82 21.74 21.57
N PHE A 150 -13.58 21.24 21.62
CA PHE A 150 -13.31 19.80 21.66
C PHE A 150 -13.82 19.10 22.91
N ASN A 151 -13.86 19.78 24.06
CA ASN A 151 -14.36 19.20 25.30
C ASN A 151 -15.86 18.89 25.21
N GLU A 152 -16.66 19.82 24.69
CA GLU A 152 -18.10 19.61 24.49
C GLU A 152 -18.36 18.60 23.37
N ALA A 153 -17.54 18.58 22.31
CA ALA A 153 -17.62 17.57 21.26
C ALA A 153 -17.37 16.14 21.79
N MET A 154 -16.31 15.96 22.59
CA MET A 154 -16.00 14.67 23.22
C MET A 154 -17.10 14.23 24.18
N GLU A 155 -17.73 15.16 24.90
CA GLU A 155 -18.82 14.81 25.83
C GLU A 155 -20.04 14.23 25.11
N HIS A 156 -20.46 14.82 23.99
CA HIS A 156 -21.53 14.27 23.18
C HIS A 156 -21.20 12.85 22.68
N LEU A 157 -19.96 12.60 22.26
CA LEU A 157 -19.51 11.30 21.76
C LEU A 157 -19.41 10.27 22.89
N ARG A 158 -18.97 10.63 24.10
CA ARG A 158 -18.96 9.73 25.26
C ARG A 158 -20.36 9.22 25.57
N ILE A 159 -21.36 10.12 25.51
CA ILE A 159 -22.76 9.74 25.72
C ILE A 159 -23.23 8.79 24.62
N VAL A 160 -22.89 9.04 23.35
CA VAL A 160 -23.21 8.11 22.25
C VAL A 160 -22.59 6.74 22.48
N LYS A 161 -21.31 6.68 22.86
CA LYS A 161 -20.60 5.44 23.20
C LYS A 161 -21.27 4.66 24.34
N GLN A 162 -21.79 5.36 25.36
CA GLN A 162 -22.38 4.73 26.54
C GLN A 162 -23.86 4.33 26.35
N THR A 163 -24.60 5.06 25.53
CA THR A 163 -26.08 4.96 25.49
C THR A 163 -26.62 4.40 24.19
N SER A 164 -25.84 4.34 23.11
CA SER A 164 -26.34 3.74 21.86
C SER A 164 -26.40 2.22 21.97
N ALA A 165 -27.59 1.68 21.71
CA ALA A 165 -27.77 0.24 21.50
C ALA A 165 -27.08 -0.25 20.21
N ASP A 166 -26.84 0.66 19.24
CA ASP A 166 -26.09 0.35 18.02
C ASP A 166 -24.61 0.32 18.29
N TRP A 167 -23.98 -0.80 17.95
CA TRP A 167 -22.53 -0.92 18.03
C TRP A 167 -21.83 0.02 17.05
N ARG A 168 -22.44 0.33 15.89
CA ARG A 168 -21.86 1.22 14.86
C ARG A 168 -21.65 2.62 15.42
N ASP A 169 -22.64 3.13 16.14
CA ASP A 169 -22.58 4.45 16.76
C ASP A 169 -21.53 4.50 17.88
N ARG A 170 -21.39 3.42 18.66
CA ARG A 170 -20.36 3.33 19.72
C ARG A 170 -18.95 3.27 19.14
N THR A 171 -18.76 2.50 18.08
CA THR A 171 -17.49 2.43 17.34
C THR A 171 -17.13 3.77 16.71
N TYR A 172 -18.09 4.41 16.03
CA TYR A 172 -17.93 5.75 15.49
C TYR A 172 -17.54 6.76 16.58
N ALA A 173 -18.24 6.74 17.72
CA ALA A 173 -17.95 7.63 18.84
C ALA A 173 -16.56 7.40 19.42
N SER A 174 -16.15 6.14 19.60
CA SER A 174 -14.81 5.77 20.08
C SER A 174 -13.71 6.30 19.15
N HIS A 175 -13.89 6.14 17.85
CA HIS A 175 -12.99 6.68 16.84
C HIS A 175 -12.87 8.22 16.93
N TRP A 176 -14.00 8.93 16.99
CA TRP A 176 -13.98 10.40 17.09
C TRP A 176 -13.42 10.92 18.41
N ILE A 177 -13.64 10.22 19.53
CA ILE A 177 -12.99 10.54 20.82
C ILE A 177 -11.47 10.42 20.68
N GLN A 178 -10.97 9.36 20.06
CA GLN A 178 -9.54 9.15 19.81
C GLN A 178 -8.97 10.32 18.99
N ARG A 179 -9.67 10.71 17.92
CA ARG A 179 -9.27 11.83 17.05
C ARG A 179 -9.22 13.15 17.81
N LEU A 180 -10.29 13.56 18.48
CA LEU A 180 -10.34 14.83 19.22
C LEU A 180 -9.35 14.88 20.38
N SER A 181 -9.04 13.75 20.99
CA SER A 181 -8.01 13.63 22.03
C SER A 181 -6.59 13.86 21.49
N ARG A 182 -6.34 13.65 20.19
CA ARG A 182 -5.10 14.07 19.53
C ARG A 182 -5.10 15.60 19.42
N GLU A 183 -6.10 16.18 18.80
CA GLU A 183 -6.17 17.63 18.51
C GLU A 183 -5.95 18.53 19.73
N THR A 184 -6.56 18.20 20.88
CA THR A 184 -6.42 18.95 22.13
C THR A 184 -4.99 19.02 22.68
N ARG A 185 -4.06 18.18 22.20
CA ARG A 185 -2.65 18.22 22.64
C ARG A 185 -1.72 18.92 21.68
N ASN A 186 -2.18 19.25 20.49
CA ASN A 186 -1.42 20.03 19.51
C ASN A 186 -2.24 21.22 19.00
N GLU A 187 -2.99 21.85 19.90
CA GLU A 187 -3.97 22.91 19.60
C GLU A 187 -3.38 23.97 18.65
N LYS A 188 -2.12 24.37 18.82
CA LYS A 188 -1.48 25.39 17.96
C LYS A 188 -1.34 25.00 16.49
N VAL A 189 -1.15 23.71 16.18
CA VAL A 189 -1.02 23.20 14.80
C VAL A 189 -2.37 23.23 14.10
N VAL A 190 -3.43 22.93 14.84
CA VAL A 190 -4.77 22.92 14.28
C VAL A 190 -5.35 24.33 14.20
N LEU A 191 -4.98 25.29 15.04
CA LEU A 191 -5.52 26.66 14.98
C LEU A 191 -4.95 27.51 13.82
N SER A 192 -5.29 27.14 12.58
CA SER A 192 -4.68 27.67 11.35
C SER A 192 -5.63 28.48 10.46
N CYS A 193 -6.92 28.62 10.83
CA CYS A 193 -7.90 29.31 9.97
C CYS A 193 -7.49 30.74 9.56
N GLY A 194 -6.74 31.46 10.40
CA GLY A 194 -6.25 32.81 10.09
C GLY A 194 -5.16 32.82 9.02
N VAL A 195 -4.14 31.97 9.17
CA VAL A 195 -3.06 31.85 8.19
C VAL A 195 -3.54 31.23 6.89
N GLN A 196 -4.47 30.27 6.96
CA GLN A 196 -5.11 29.67 5.78
C GLN A 196 -6.00 30.69 5.04
N ALA A 197 -6.76 31.53 5.76
CA ALA A 197 -7.51 32.63 5.14
C ALA A 197 -6.55 33.60 4.43
N LEU A 198 -5.48 34.04 5.12
CA LEU A 198 -4.49 34.94 4.55
C LEU A 198 -3.79 34.34 3.32
N ALA A 199 -3.41 33.07 3.37
CA ALA A 199 -2.81 32.35 2.27
C ALA A 199 -3.74 32.28 1.05
N CYS A 200 -5.03 31.98 1.25
CA CYS A 200 -6.04 32.01 0.20
C CYS A 200 -6.12 33.39 -0.48
N LEU A 201 -6.07 34.50 0.30
CA LEU A 201 -6.03 35.83 -0.31
C LEU A 201 -4.71 36.11 -1.05
N LEU A 202 -3.57 35.65 -0.54
CA LEU A 202 -2.26 35.80 -1.21
C LEU A 202 -2.23 35.05 -2.55
N GLU A 203 -2.76 33.82 -2.60
CA GLU A 203 -2.90 33.03 -3.83
C GLU A 203 -3.74 33.77 -4.88
N LYS A 204 -4.88 34.35 -4.49
CA LYS A 204 -5.71 35.16 -5.39
C LYS A 204 -5.05 36.44 -5.91
N GLN A 205 -3.96 36.88 -5.26
CA GLN A 205 -3.13 38.00 -5.69
C GLN A 205 -1.88 37.54 -6.45
N GLY A 206 -1.79 36.25 -6.80
CA GLY A 206 -0.68 35.64 -7.55
C GLY A 206 0.57 35.33 -6.71
N LYS A 207 0.46 35.23 -5.38
CA LYS A 207 1.61 35.02 -4.46
C LYS A 207 1.64 33.62 -3.86
N ILE A 208 1.80 32.62 -4.72
CA ILE A 208 1.74 31.19 -4.34
C ILE A 208 2.82 30.83 -3.30
N GLU A 209 4.09 31.23 -3.49
CA GLU A 209 5.16 30.93 -2.53
C GLU A 209 4.96 31.60 -1.16
N ALA A 210 4.46 32.84 -1.15
CA ALA A 210 4.20 33.56 0.11
C ALA A 210 3.03 32.91 0.85
N ALA A 211 1.99 32.50 0.11
CA ALA A 211 0.87 31.76 0.67
C ALA A 211 1.32 30.45 1.32
N GLN A 212 2.18 29.67 0.66
CA GLN A 212 2.77 28.45 1.23
C GLN A 212 3.55 28.72 2.52
N LYS A 213 4.41 29.75 2.54
CA LYS A 213 5.15 30.14 3.75
C LYS A 213 4.21 30.54 4.90
N VAL A 214 3.13 31.27 4.58
CA VAL A 214 2.12 31.68 5.57
C VAL A 214 1.36 30.47 6.12
N ARG A 215 0.99 29.48 5.28
CA ARG A 215 0.29 28.25 5.72
C ARG A 215 1.10 27.47 6.77
N GLY A 216 2.44 27.52 6.72
CA GLY A 216 3.33 26.90 7.71
C GLY A 216 3.48 27.65 9.04
N MET A 217 2.88 28.84 9.21
CA MET A 217 3.01 29.61 10.44
C MET A 217 2.06 29.14 11.54
N LEU A 218 2.62 28.68 12.66
CA LEU A 218 1.86 28.26 13.83
C LEU A 218 1.25 29.45 14.58
N ALA A 219 0.12 29.22 15.26
CA ALA A 219 -0.45 30.21 16.17
C ALA A 219 0.48 30.45 17.37
N THR A 220 0.65 31.72 17.73
CA THR A 220 1.41 32.15 18.92
C THR A 220 0.62 31.92 20.22
N SER A 221 -0.71 31.76 20.12
CA SER A 221 -1.65 31.67 21.22
C SER A 221 -2.60 30.46 21.06
N PRO A 222 -3.06 29.85 22.17
CA PRO A 222 -4.14 28.85 22.15
C PRO A 222 -5.48 29.39 21.65
N ARG A 223 -5.61 30.70 21.42
CA ARG A 223 -6.78 31.32 20.76
C ARG A 223 -6.60 31.50 19.25
N GLY A 224 -5.58 30.92 18.64
CA GLY A 224 -5.31 31.09 17.21
C GLY A 224 -4.70 32.46 16.89
N GLN A 225 -4.60 32.81 15.60
CA GLN A 225 -4.06 34.11 15.19
C GLN A 225 -5.10 35.23 15.35
N SER A 226 -4.68 36.34 15.94
CA SER A 226 -5.45 37.58 15.98
C SER A 226 -5.45 38.31 14.63
N MET A 227 -6.45 39.16 14.39
CA MET A 227 -6.47 40.03 13.20
C MET A 227 -5.23 40.94 13.15
N LYS A 228 -4.69 41.33 14.32
CA LYS A 228 -3.45 42.11 14.41
C LYS A 228 -2.25 41.30 13.88
N GLU A 229 -2.15 40.04 14.24
CA GLU A 229 -1.08 39.15 13.77
C GLU A 229 -1.19 38.86 12.28
N LEU A 230 -2.40 38.59 11.75
CA LEU A 230 -2.60 38.42 10.31
C LEU A 230 -2.19 39.66 9.52
N LYS A 231 -2.49 40.85 10.04
CA LYS A 231 -2.02 42.12 9.45
C LYS A 231 -0.49 42.23 9.46
N SER A 232 0.17 41.84 10.54
CA SER A 232 1.64 41.83 10.63
C SER A 232 2.27 40.81 9.68
N ILE A 233 1.73 39.59 9.60
CA ILE A 233 2.18 38.54 8.69
C ILE A 233 2.05 39.00 7.24
N ALA A 234 0.91 39.59 6.87
CA ALA A 234 0.72 40.15 5.53
C ALA A 234 1.76 41.24 5.18
N ALA A 235 2.14 42.07 6.17
CA ALA A 235 3.15 43.11 5.99
C ALA A 235 4.56 42.54 5.77
N LEU A 236 4.93 41.44 6.45
CA LEU A 236 6.20 40.73 6.21
C LEU A 236 6.32 40.22 4.77
N HIS A 237 5.19 39.90 4.14
CA HIS A 237 5.12 39.45 2.74
C HIS A 237 4.77 40.59 1.75
N GLY A 238 4.91 41.86 2.15
CA GLY A 238 4.81 43.03 1.26
C GLY A 238 3.41 43.61 1.05
N TYR A 239 2.42 43.21 1.86
CA TYR A 239 1.03 43.65 1.71
C TYR A 239 0.48 44.42 2.92
N ARG A 240 -0.43 45.37 2.65
CA ARG A 240 -1.07 46.17 3.70
C ARG A 240 -2.54 45.77 3.84
N LEU A 241 -2.86 45.15 4.99
CA LEU A 241 -4.23 44.91 5.41
C LEU A 241 -4.72 46.02 6.34
N THR A 242 -5.99 46.39 6.18
CA THR A 242 -6.68 47.33 7.07
C THR A 242 -7.86 46.65 7.73
N GLY A 243 -7.94 46.73 9.06
CA GLY A 243 -9.08 46.25 9.82
C GLY A 243 -10.21 47.28 9.85
N VAL A 244 -11.42 46.84 9.55
CA VAL A 244 -12.62 47.67 9.53
C VAL A 244 -13.76 46.96 10.27
N ARG A 245 -14.62 47.77 10.89
CA ARG A 245 -15.90 47.35 11.45
C ARG A 245 -17.03 47.96 10.65
N LEU A 246 -17.92 47.14 10.11
CA LEU A 246 -18.99 47.57 9.22
C LEU A 246 -20.25 46.70 9.39
N SER A 247 -21.37 47.16 8.84
CA SER A 247 -22.62 46.39 8.78
C SER A 247 -22.73 45.56 7.50
N VAL A 248 -23.60 44.54 7.50
CA VAL A 248 -23.83 43.69 6.32
C VAL A 248 -24.18 44.47 5.05
N PRO A 249 -25.06 45.50 5.06
CA PRO A 249 -25.32 46.31 3.87
C PRO A 249 -24.09 47.04 3.33
N GLN A 250 -23.09 47.34 4.19
CA GLN A 250 -21.85 48.00 3.81
C GLN A 250 -20.84 47.02 3.14
N LEU A 251 -21.04 45.70 3.22
CA LEU A 251 -20.18 44.69 2.57
C LEU A 251 -20.08 44.90 1.05
N LYS A 252 -21.16 45.38 0.42
CA LYS A 252 -21.23 45.66 -1.03
C LYS A 252 -20.23 46.73 -1.51
N LYS A 253 -19.63 47.48 -0.58
CA LYS A 253 -18.64 48.52 -0.84
C LYS A 253 -17.22 48.10 -0.45
N LEU A 254 -17.02 46.86 0.02
CA LEU A 254 -15.70 46.35 0.39
C LEU A 254 -14.92 45.92 -0.86
N PRO A 255 -13.62 46.22 -0.92
CA PRO A 255 -12.72 45.54 -1.84
C PRO A 255 -12.68 44.03 -1.53
N LEU A 256 -12.87 43.20 -2.56
CA LEU A 256 -12.76 41.73 -2.46
C LEU A 256 -11.43 41.23 -3.05
N PRO A 257 -10.90 40.08 -2.58
CA PRO A 257 -11.40 39.28 -1.46
C PRO A 257 -11.14 39.93 -0.09
N ALA A 258 -11.94 39.58 0.91
CA ALA A 258 -11.84 40.11 2.28
C ALA A 258 -11.88 38.99 3.32
N ILE A 259 -11.11 39.10 4.41
CA ILE A 259 -11.19 38.17 5.55
C ILE A 259 -12.23 38.72 6.52
N VAL A 260 -13.28 37.97 6.81
CA VAL A 260 -14.28 38.32 7.82
C VAL A 260 -14.00 37.54 9.10
N GLN A 261 -14.09 38.21 10.25
CA GLN A 261 -13.91 37.59 11.56
C GLN A 261 -15.27 37.37 12.22
N LEU A 262 -15.57 36.13 12.57
CA LEU A 262 -16.81 35.73 13.24
C LEU A 262 -16.60 35.73 14.75
N THR A 263 -17.49 36.41 15.47
CA THR A 263 -17.57 36.36 16.94
C THR A 263 -18.74 35.47 17.30
N ARG A 264 -18.48 34.28 17.84
CA ARG A 264 -19.53 33.30 18.15
C ARG A 264 -20.12 33.59 19.54
N LEU A 265 -21.42 33.37 19.68
CA LEU A 265 -22.32 34.07 20.62
C LEU A 265 -22.18 33.65 22.11
N ASN A 266 -21.44 32.59 22.44
CA ASN A 266 -21.31 32.11 23.82
C ASN A 266 -19.93 32.41 24.44
N LYS A 267 -19.93 32.67 25.76
CA LYS A 267 -18.69 32.79 26.56
C LYS A 267 -17.92 31.47 26.48
N GLY A 268 -16.85 31.45 25.71
CA GLY A 268 -15.99 30.27 25.52
C GLY A 268 -15.65 29.96 24.06
N ASP A 269 -16.39 30.53 23.10
CA ASP A 269 -16.13 30.29 21.69
C ASP A 269 -14.87 31.00 21.19
N MET A 270 -14.08 30.30 20.39
CA MET A 270 -12.72 30.70 20.04
C MET A 270 -12.61 31.61 18.78
N GLY A 271 -13.74 31.98 18.16
CA GLY A 271 -13.81 32.82 16.94
C GLY A 271 -13.39 32.09 15.65
N HIS A 272 -13.73 32.62 14.48
CA HIS A 272 -13.37 32.02 13.16
C HIS A 272 -13.09 33.05 12.08
N TYR A 273 -12.37 32.66 11.03
CA TYR A 273 -12.19 33.46 9.82
C TYR A 273 -12.79 32.78 8.60
N TRP A 274 -13.52 33.55 7.80
CA TRP A 274 -13.91 33.18 6.44
C TRP A 274 -13.33 34.17 5.44
N VAL A 275 -13.21 33.74 4.19
CA VAL A 275 -12.84 34.60 3.07
C VAL A 275 -14.10 34.90 2.27
N LEU A 276 -14.51 36.17 2.22
CA LEU A 276 -15.54 36.63 1.32
C LEU A 276 -14.94 36.77 -0.09
N GLU A 277 -15.39 35.93 -1.02
CA GLU A 277 -14.85 35.85 -2.38
C GLU A 277 -15.71 36.58 -3.41
N LYS A 278 -17.04 36.58 -3.25
CA LYS A 278 -18.00 37.24 -4.15
C LYS A 278 -19.19 37.80 -3.36
N HIS A 279 -19.79 38.90 -3.84
CA HIS A 279 -21.05 39.42 -3.33
C HIS A 279 -21.99 39.90 -4.45
N SER A 280 -23.29 39.63 -4.33
CA SER A 280 -24.37 40.10 -5.22
C SER A 280 -25.48 40.77 -4.42
N ARG A 281 -26.65 41.06 -5.04
CA ARG A 281 -27.79 41.69 -4.33
C ARG A 281 -28.27 40.83 -3.16
N ASP A 282 -28.33 39.51 -3.38
CA ASP A 282 -29.00 38.53 -2.51
C ASP A 282 -28.09 37.37 -2.06
N THR A 283 -26.85 37.27 -2.56
CA THR A 283 -25.95 36.14 -2.25
C THR A 283 -24.51 36.60 -1.97
N LEU A 284 -23.92 36.04 -0.92
CA LEU A 284 -22.53 36.17 -0.50
C LEU A 284 -21.86 34.80 -0.64
N THR A 285 -20.72 34.73 -1.33
CA THR A 285 -19.95 33.49 -1.49
C THR A 285 -18.72 33.55 -0.60
N PHE A 286 -18.63 32.59 0.31
CA PHE A 286 -17.54 32.46 1.26
C PHE A 286 -16.71 31.22 0.96
N TYR A 287 -15.43 31.31 1.29
CA TYR A 287 -14.55 30.16 1.45
C TYR A 287 -14.22 30.01 2.94
N ASP A 288 -14.50 28.83 3.48
CA ASP A 288 -14.11 28.46 4.84
C ASP A 288 -12.73 27.77 4.80
N PRO A 289 -11.67 28.41 5.33
CA PRO A 289 -10.33 27.83 5.36
C PRO A 289 -10.23 26.58 6.26
N GLN A 290 -11.15 26.37 7.21
CA GLN A 290 -11.15 25.21 8.11
C GLN A 290 -11.72 23.96 7.42
N SER A 291 -12.86 24.09 6.75
CA SER A 291 -13.49 22.98 6.01
C SER A 291 -13.03 22.89 4.56
N ARG A 292 -12.15 23.81 4.12
CA ARG A 292 -11.69 23.99 2.73
C ARG A 292 -12.84 24.06 1.72
N ARG A 293 -14.01 24.54 2.18
CA ARG A 293 -15.24 24.49 1.41
C ARG A 293 -15.73 25.87 1.04
N ARG A 294 -16.30 25.97 -0.15
CA ARG A 294 -17.09 27.14 -0.57
C ARG A 294 -18.56 26.93 -0.25
N PHE A 295 -19.20 27.99 0.20
CA PHE A 295 -20.63 27.98 0.50
C PHE A 295 -21.23 29.37 0.28
N ASN A 296 -22.54 29.42 0.15
CA ASN A 296 -23.28 30.65 -0.11
C ASN A 296 -24.21 30.98 1.07
N GLN A 297 -24.35 32.28 1.36
CA GLN A 297 -25.31 32.80 2.34
C GLN A 297 -26.02 34.05 1.82
N THR A 298 -27.23 34.30 2.29
CA THR A 298 -27.89 35.60 2.15
C THR A 298 -27.30 36.61 3.14
N PRO A 299 -27.40 37.93 2.85
CA PRO A 299 -27.02 38.97 3.80
C PRO A 299 -27.66 38.80 5.20
N GLN A 300 -28.93 38.39 5.24
CA GLN A 300 -29.68 38.19 6.47
C GLN A 300 -29.14 37.02 7.29
N GLU A 301 -28.82 35.88 6.64
CA GLU A 301 -28.21 34.73 7.31
C GLU A 301 -26.82 35.09 7.87
N PHE A 302 -25.98 35.75 7.06
CA PHE A 302 -24.65 36.14 7.48
C PHE A 302 -24.65 37.10 8.68
N SER A 303 -25.64 38.00 8.76
CA SER A 303 -25.78 38.95 9.88
C SER A 303 -25.95 38.29 11.24
N ARG A 304 -26.39 37.03 11.29
CA ARG A 304 -26.58 36.27 12.53
C ARG A 304 -25.26 35.71 13.08
N GLU A 305 -24.30 35.44 12.20
CA GLU A 305 -23.02 34.81 12.55
C GLU A 305 -21.87 35.84 12.66
N TRP A 306 -22.05 37.04 12.09
CA TRP A 306 -20.98 38.01 11.93
C TRP A 306 -21.12 39.27 12.79
N GLY A 307 -20.12 39.51 13.64
CA GLY A 307 -20.03 40.69 14.52
C GLY A 307 -19.55 41.98 13.85
N GLY A 308 -19.41 42.01 12.52
CA GLY A 308 -19.08 43.21 11.73
C GLY A 308 -17.59 43.46 11.48
N ASN A 309 -16.67 42.58 11.89
CA ASN A 309 -15.22 42.79 11.76
C ASN A 309 -14.65 42.16 10.47
N ALA A 310 -13.81 42.89 9.73
CA ALA A 310 -13.12 42.38 8.55
C ALA A 310 -11.70 42.95 8.37
N LEU A 311 -10.83 42.20 7.68
CA LEU A 311 -9.57 42.66 7.11
C LEU A 311 -9.71 42.76 5.59
N VAL A 312 -9.30 43.91 5.04
CA VAL A 312 -9.32 44.17 3.60
C VAL A 312 -7.96 44.64 3.08
N PHE A 313 -7.69 44.33 1.81
CA PHE A 313 -6.59 44.93 1.07
C PHE A 313 -6.92 46.38 0.74
N ALA A 314 -6.11 47.32 1.25
CA ALA A 314 -6.31 48.74 0.98
C ALA A 314 -4.99 49.50 0.81
N ARG A 315 -4.90 50.29 -0.26
CA ARG A 315 -3.94 51.39 -0.42
C ARG A 315 -4.74 52.66 -0.71
N GLY A 316 -4.63 53.68 0.15
CA GLY A 316 -5.02 55.07 -0.16
C GLY A 316 -6.51 55.41 -0.33
N ASN A 317 -7.49 54.55 -0.01
CA ASN A 317 -8.93 54.82 -0.24
C ASN A 317 -9.77 54.94 1.05
N LYS A 318 -10.86 55.73 0.99
CA LYS A 318 -11.93 55.79 2.02
C LYS A 318 -12.65 54.43 2.09
N LEU A 319 -12.31 53.61 3.08
CA LEU A 319 -12.98 52.33 3.33
C LEU A 319 -14.37 52.54 3.96
N PRO A 320 -15.38 51.70 3.65
CA PRO A 320 -16.67 51.74 4.33
C PRO A 320 -16.54 51.28 5.79
N GLY A 321 -17.33 51.87 6.69
CA GLY A 321 -17.36 51.52 8.12
C GLY A 321 -16.38 52.34 8.98
N VAL A 322 -16.02 51.80 10.14
CA VAL A 322 -15.12 52.41 11.13
C VAL A 322 -13.81 51.63 11.17
N LEU A 323 -12.67 52.31 11.14
CA LEU A 323 -11.35 51.66 11.26
C LEU A 323 -11.22 50.97 12.62
N LEU A 324 -10.74 49.72 12.62
CA LEU A 324 -10.44 48.99 13.85
C LEU A 324 -9.03 49.38 14.34
N PRO A 325 -8.89 49.93 15.56
CA PRO A 325 -7.58 50.18 16.14
C PRO A 325 -6.85 48.87 16.46
N ALA A 326 -5.51 48.92 16.51
CA ALA A 326 -4.66 47.74 16.72
C ALA A 326 -4.98 46.98 18.01
N GLU A 327 -5.37 47.68 19.07
CA GLU A 327 -5.77 47.08 20.35
C GLU A 327 -7.04 46.24 20.23
N LYS A 328 -8.04 46.73 19.46
CA LYS A 328 -9.26 45.96 19.20
C LYS A 328 -8.95 44.73 18.34
N MET A 329 -8.09 44.86 17.32
CA MET A 329 -7.67 43.73 16.49
C MET A 329 -6.87 42.67 17.25
N ALA A 330 -6.19 43.04 18.34
CA ALA A 330 -5.44 42.09 19.16
C ALA A 330 -6.36 41.11 19.93
N GLY A 331 -7.60 41.51 20.23
CA GLY A 331 -8.59 40.65 20.90
C GLY A 331 -9.53 39.89 19.94
N LEU A 332 -9.39 40.09 18.63
CA LEU A 332 -10.23 39.45 17.62
C LEU A 332 -9.46 38.30 17.01
N TYR A 333 -9.78 37.10 17.48
CA TYR A 333 -9.12 35.88 17.07
C TYR A 333 -9.99 35.07 16.12
N GLY A 334 -9.33 34.20 15.35
CA GLY A 334 -9.96 33.04 14.76
C GLY A 334 -9.21 31.84 15.27
N ALA A 335 -9.76 31.20 16.29
CA ALA A 335 -9.34 29.86 16.65
C ALA A 335 -10.37 28.89 16.12
N CYS A 336 -10.04 28.37 14.93
CA CYS A 336 -10.70 27.23 14.35
C CYS A 336 -9.63 26.28 13.85
N CYS A 337 -9.95 25.01 14.03
CA CYS A 337 -9.05 23.91 13.84
C CYS A 337 -9.06 23.51 12.36
N GLY A 338 -7.92 23.57 11.68
CA GLY A 338 -7.67 22.82 10.46
C GLY A 338 -8.08 21.37 10.69
N TYR A 339 -8.78 20.82 9.71
CA TYR A 339 -9.38 19.50 9.78
C TYR A 339 -8.32 18.44 10.12
N PRO A 340 -8.39 17.74 11.26
CA PRO A 340 -7.53 16.58 11.48
C PRO A 340 -7.82 15.51 10.45
N ARG A 341 -6.96 14.50 10.31
CA ARG A 341 -7.07 13.43 9.30
C ARG A 341 -8.50 13.05 9.00
N HIS A 342 -8.82 12.98 7.72
CA HIS A 342 -9.95 12.20 7.31
C HIS A 342 -9.76 10.74 7.76
N GLU A 343 -10.85 10.00 7.95
CA GLU A 343 -10.87 8.54 8.26
C GLU A 343 -10.13 7.71 7.19
N ASP A 344 -9.65 8.39 6.15
CA ASP A 344 -9.22 7.96 4.85
C ASP A 344 -7.70 7.77 4.79
N ASN A 345 -6.94 8.32 5.75
CA ASN A 345 -5.52 8.02 5.87
C ASN A 345 -5.34 6.67 6.59
N LEU A 346 -5.97 5.64 6.01
CA LEU A 346 -6.02 4.26 6.48
C LEU A 346 -4.65 3.59 6.58
N GLY A 347 -3.62 4.30 6.12
CA GLY A 347 -2.35 3.74 5.73
C GLY A 347 -2.55 2.91 4.47
N THR A 348 -1.56 2.93 3.59
CA THR A 348 -1.26 1.66 2.94
C THR A 348 -0.97 0.66 4.08
N PRO A 349 -1.21 -0.65 3.90
CA PRO A 349 -0.42 -1.63 4.65
C PRO A 349 1.02 -1.12 4.60
N ASP A 350 1.73 -1.09 5.73
CA ASP A 350 3.16 -0.86 5.69
C ASP A 350 3.73 -2.03 4.88
N ASN A 351 3.71 -1.94 3.55
CA ASN A 351 4.53 -2.79 2.72
C ASN A 351 5.94 -2.53 3.24
N PRO A 352 6.71 -3.58 3.54
CA PRO A 352 8.12 -3.38 3.81
C PRO A 352 8.67 -2.49 2.68
N PRO A 353 9.50 -1.48 3.01
CA PRO A 353 10.11 -0.63 2.00
C PRO A 353 10.94 -1.54 1.09
N GLY A 354 10.40 -1.89 -0.08
CA GLY A 354 11.02 -2.91 -0.92
C GLY A 354 10.13 -3.73 -1.85
N ASP A 355 8.81 -3.51 -1.94
CA ASP A 355 8.02 -4.11 -3.02
C ASP A 355 7.57 -3.07 -4.06
N PRO A 356 8.47 -2.65 -4.97
CA PRO A 356 8.12 -1.82 -6.12
C PRO A 356 7.61 -2.64 -7.32
N ASP A 357 7.17 -3.89 -7.17
CA ASP A 357 6.83 -4.73 -8.33
C ASP A 357 5.59 -5.63 -8.14
N CYS A 358 4.48 -5.06 -7.71
CA CYS A 358 3.17 -5.74 -7.74
C CYS A 358 2.50 -5.77 -9.14
N SER A 359 3.20 -5.28 -10.17
CA SER A 359 2.81 -5.29 -11.59
C SER A 359 3.56 -6.34 -12.44
N GLY A 360 4.59 -7.01 -11.90
CA GLY A 360 5.48 -7.91 -12.64
C GLY A 360 5.26 -9.41 -12.43
N GLY A 361 4.40 -10.02 -13.25
CA GLY A 361 4.82 -11.16 -14.09
C GLY A 361 5.01 -12.59 -13.56
N ASP A 362 4.90 -12.95 -12.28
CA ASP A 362 5.05 -14.37 -11.88
C ASP A 362 3.72 -15.07 -11.51
N PRO A 363 3.16 -15.94 -12.36
CA PRO A 363 2.03 -16.81 -12.01
C PRO A 363 2.40 -17.92 -10.99
N CYS A 364 3.69 -18.12 -10.68
CA CYS A 364 4.16 -19.18 -9.78
C CYS A 364 4.29 -18.73 -8.31
N ASN A 365 4.15 -17.43 -8.01
CA ASN A 365 4.22 -16.92 -6.64
C ASN A 365 2.94 -16.15 -6.33
N PRO A 366 1.96 -16.76 -5.63
CA PRO A 366 0.71 -16.06 -5.38
C PRO A 366 0.98 -14.84 -4.49
N LYS A 367 0.34 -13.72 -4.84
CA LYS A 367 0.46 -12.47 -4.08
C LYS A 367 0.09 -12.75 -2.61
N PRO A 368 0.70 -12.04 -1.63
CA PRO A 368 0.26 -12.10 -0.25
C PRO A 368 -1.26 -11.87 -0.17
N GLY A 369 -2.00 -12.86 0.35
CA GLY A 369 -3.46 -12.84 0.41
C GLY A 369 -4.17 -13.81 -0.55
N CYS A 370 -3.52 -14.40 -1.56
CA CYS A 370 -4.20 -15.33 -2.49
C CYS A 370 -4.61 -16.65 -1.81
N GLY A 371 -5.90 -16.92 -1.65
CA GLY A 371 -6.35 -18.17 -1.03
C GLY A 371 -5.96 -18.34 0.44
N ALA A 372 -5.47 -17.28 1.12
CA ALA A 372 -5.36 -17.26 2.57
C ALA A 372 -5.25 -15.83 3.09
N PRO A 373 -5.92 -15.49 4.22
CA PRO A 373 -5.89 -14.16 4.76
C PRO A 373 -4.51 -13.82 5.33
N VAL A 374 -4.06 -12.60 5.04
CA VAL A 374 -2.90 -11.95 5.67
C VAL A 374 -3.38 -10.77 6.49
N TRP A 375 -2.61 -10.34 7.49
CA TRP A 375 -2.99 -9.20 8.32
C TRP A 375 -1.78 -8.38 8.76
N SER A 376 -2.03 -7.12 9.14
CA SER A 376 -1.03 -6.20 9.66
C SER A 376 -1.65 -5.17 10.62
N VAL A 377 -0.82 -4.55 11.44
CA VAL A 377 -1.20 -3.40 12.27
C VAL A 377 -0.43 -2.18 11.81
N ASN A 378 -1.14 -1.14 11.37
CA ASN A 378 -0.52 0.13 11.02
C ASN A 378 0.02 0.80 12.29
N LYS A 379 1.33 1.03 12.33
CA LYS A 379 2.02 1.54 13.52
C LYS A 379 1.66 2.98 13.89
N VAL A 380 1.05 3.75 12.99
CA VAL A 380 0.72 5.17 13.21
C VAL A 380 -0.75 5.36 13.59
N SER A 381 -1.65 4.68 12.89
CA SER A 381 -3.09 4.77 13.15
C SER A 381 -3.55 3.75 14.19
N MET A 382 -2.81 2.65 14.40
CA MET A 382 -3.27 1.43 15.06
C MET A 382 -4.43 0.75 14.33
N ASN A 383 -4.51 0.95 13.01
CA ASN A 383 -5.49 0.25 12.19
C ASN A 383 -5.06 -1.22 12.05
N PHE A 384 -5.95 -2.16 12.40
CA PHE A 384 -5.76 -3.57 12.09
C PHE A 384 -6.38 -3.83 10.72
N ILE A 385 -5.53 -4.25 9.78
CA ILE A 385 -5.89 -4.49 8.40
C ILE A 385 -5.75 -6.00 8.13
N GLY A 386 -6.84 -6.64 7.74
CA GLY A 386 -6.84 -8.01 7.21
C GLY A 386 -7.07 -7.97 5.70
N ARG A 387 -6.48 -8.88 4.93
CA ARG A 387 -6.64 -8.95 3.47
C ARG A 387 -6.72 -10.39 3.01
N ASP A 388 -7.64 -10.70 2.11
CA ASP A 388 -7.76 -12.02 1.48
C ASP A 388 -8.18 -11.86 0.01
N ILE A 389 -7.71 -12.76 -0.85
CA ILE A 389 -8.05 -12.87 -2.28
C ILE A 389 -8.50 -14.31 -2.53
N PRO A 390 -9.76 -14.66 -2.24
CA PRO A 390 -10.25 -16.03 -2.35
C PRO A 390 -10.50 -16.53 -3.78
N LEU A 391 -10.51 -15.63 -4.78
CA LEU A 391 -10.72 -16.00 -6.18
C LEU A 391 -9.96 -15.05 -7.11
N TRP A 392 -9.23 -15.62 -8.08
CA TRP A 392 -8.50 -14.85 -9.10
C TRP A 392 -8.31 -15.65 -10.39
N TYR A 393 -8.16 -14.93 -11.51
CA TYR A 393 -7.58 -15.43 -12.75
C TYR A 393 -7.10 -14.28 -13.63
N ARG A 394 -6.25 -14.62 -14.61
CA ARG A 394 -5.69 -13.65 -15.54
C ARG A 394 -6.12 -13.99 -16.97
N PRO A 395 -6.91 -13.14 -17.65
CA PRO A 395 -7.18 -13.32 -19.08
C PRO A 395 -5.90 -13.13 -19.90
N PRO A 396 -5.85 -13.64 -21.14
CA PRO A 396 -4.70 -13.47 -22.03
C PRO A 396 -4.31 -12.00 -22.30
N ILE A 397 -5.31 -11.12 -22.29
CA ILE A 397 -5.18 -9.67 -22.49
C ILE A 397 -6.07 -8.91 -21.50
N GLY A 398 -5.69 -7.68 -21.18
CA GLY A 398 -6.45 -6.78 -20.32
C GLY A 398 -6.21 -7.00 -18.83
N PRO A 399 -6.97 -6.29 -17.98
CA PRO A 399 -6.81 -6.36 -16.53
C PRO A 399 -7.19 -7.74 -15.97
N GLN A 400 -6.51 -8.16 -14.90
CA GLN A 400 -6.85 -9.40 -14.19
C GLN A 400 -8.16 -9.29 -13.39
N VAL A 401 -8.86 -10.41 -13.21
CA VAL A 401 -10.01 -10.50 -12.33
C VAL A 401 -9.58 -11.07 -10.99
N GLN A 402 -9.82 -10.33 -9.91
CA GLN A 402 -9.54 -10.79 -8.55
C GLN A 402 -10.63 -10.29 -7.60
N ILE A 403 -11.07 -11.16 -6.69
CA ILE A 403 -11.97 -10.80 -5.60
C ILE A 403 -11.09 -10.51 -4.40
N GLU A 404 -10.80 -9.24 -4.14
CA GLU A 404 -9.96 -8.82 -3.04
C GLU A 404 -10.81 -8.18 -1.95
N LEU A 405 -10.69 -8.75 -0.75
CA LEU A 405 -11.38 -8.31 0.46
C LEU A 405 -10.37 -7.71 1.43
N THR A 406 -10.66 -6.51 1.94
CA THR A 406 -9.83 -5.84 2.95
C THR A 406 -10.68 -5.57 4.19
N TYR A 407 -10.35 -6.20 5.31
CA TYR A 407 -10.89 -5.84 6.61
C TYR A 407 -10.14 -4.64 7.17
N ASN A 408 -10.86 -3.68 7.73
CA ASN A 408 -10.29 -2.46 8.28
C ASN A 408 -10.93 -2.11 9.62
N SER A 409 -10.17 -2.24 10.71
CA SER A 409 -10.71 -1.99 12.05
C SER A 409 -11.19 -0.56 12.24
N GLN A 410 -10.63 0.40 11.51
CA GLN A 410 -11.00 1.82 11.57
C GLN A 410 -12.10 2.24 10.59
N SER A 411 -12.48 1.35 9.66
CA SER A 411 -13.54 1.67 8.71
C SER A 411 -14.87 1.92 9.42
N ALA A 412 -15.53 3.01 9.02
CA ALA A 412 -16.93 3.26 9.28
C ALA A 412 -17.75 2.54 8.20
N ILE A 413 -18.62 1.63 8.62
CA ILE A 413 -19.33 0.70 7.72
C ILE A 413 -20.13 1.47 6.67
N ALA A 414 -19.91 1.12 5.40
CA ALA A 414 -20.68 1.64 4.30
C ALA A 414 -21.82 0.69 3.93
N VAL A 415 -22.99 1.26 3.63
CA VAL A 415 -24.23 0.54 3.30
C VAL A 415 -24.06 -0.41 2.10
N TYR A 416 -23.08 -0.17 1.24
CA TYR A 416 -22.82 -0.95 0.03
C TYR A 416 -21.63 -1.92 0.15
N GLU A 417 -21.13 -2.21 1.36
CA GLU A 417 -20.11 -3.24 1.58
C GLU A 417 -20.75 -4.64 1.56
N PRO A 418 -20.59 -5.44 0.49
CA PRO A 418 -21.39 -6.65 0.30
C PRO A 418 -20.80 -7.89 1.00
N PHE A 419 -19.62 -7.76 1.60
CA PHE A 419 -18.88 -8.86 2.25
C PHE A 419 -18.90 -8.77 3.78
N GLY A 420 -19.82 -8.01 4.37
CA GLY A 420 -20.01 -7.94 5.81
C GLY A 420 -19.21 -6.82 6.49
N ASN A 421 -19.41 -6.67 7.79
CA ASN A 421 -18.95 -5.48 8.52
C ASN A 421 -17.44 -5.25 8.40
N LYS A 422 -17.08 -4.01 8.02
CA LYS A 422 -15.70 -3.50 7.90
C LYS A 422 -14.87 -4.15 6.79
N TRP A 423 -15.46 -5.01 5.96
CA TRP A 423 -14.82 -5.61 4.79
C TRP A 423 -15.10 -4.77 3.53
N GLN A 424 -14.05 -4.16 2.99
CA GLN A 424 -14.06 -3.50 1.71
C GLN A 424 -13.80 -4.50 0.59
N PHE A 425 -14.40 -4.24 -0.56
CA PHE A 425 -14.28 -5.04 -1.77
C PHE A 425 -13.70 -4.19 -2.89
N ASN A 426 -12.71 -4.72 -3.60
CA ASN A 426 -11.96 -3.94 -4.59
C ASN A 426 -12.80 -3.36 -5.74
N TYR A 427 -13.95 -3.94 -6.07
CA TYR A 427 -14.89 -3.40 -7.06
C TYR A 427 -16.09 -2.67 -6.43
N GLY A 428 -16.20 -2.62 -5.10
CA GLY A 428 -17.26 -1.93 -4.34
C GLY A 428 -17.08 -0.41 -4.24
N THR A 429 -16.50 0.22 -5.26
CA THR A 429 -16.17 1.65 -5.28
C THR A 429 -17.27 2.50 -5.92
N TYR A 430 -17.50 3.70 -5.38
CA TYR A 430 -18.56 4.61 -5.81
C TYR A 430 -18.21 6.08 -5.50
N THR A 431 -18.97 7.01 -6.09
CA THR A 431 -18.77 8.46 -5.91
C THR A 431 -19.90 9.12 -5.12
N VAL A 432 -19.59 10.17 -4.36
CA VAL A 432 -20.57 10.97 -3.60
C VAL A 432 -20.32 12.45 -3.87
N GLU A 433 -21.35 13.18 -4.29
CA GLU A 433 -21.29 14.63 -4.50
C GLU A 433 -21.98 15.42 -3.37
N ASP A 434 -21.35 16.49 -2.87
CA ASP A 434 -21.94 17.39 -1.87
C ASP A 434 -22.60 18.65 -2.45
N SER A 435 -23.31 19.41 -1.60
CA SER A 435 -23.98 20.66 -2.00
C SER A 435 -23.04 21.79 -2.45
N GLY A 436 -21.73 21.65 -2.26
CA GLY A 436 -20.69 22.53 -2.76
C GLY A 436 -20.06 22.06 -4.07
N GLY A 437 -20.50 20.91 -4.63
CA GLY A 437 -19.95 20.29 -5.84
C GLY A 437 -18.68 19.46 -5.62
N ASN A 438 -18.27 19.23 -4.37
CA ASN A 438 -17.12 18.35 -4.11
C ASN A 438 -17.50 16.90 -4.38
N VAL A 439 -16.61 16.15 -5.01
CA VAL A 439 -16.79 14.73 -5.28
C VAL A 439 -15.86 13.92 -4.38
N THR A 440 -16.40 12.96 -3.65
CA THR A 440 -15.62 12.01 -2.84
C THR A 440 -15.74 10.63 -3.48
N ILE A 441 -14.61 9.98 -3.74
CA ILE A 441 -14.55 8.62 -4.26
C ILE A 441 -14.16 7.69 -3.11
N LEU A 442 -14.97 6.67 -2.84
CA LEU A 442 -14.56 5.59 -1.96
C LEU A 442 -13.73 4.59 -2.76
N MET A 443 -12.46 4.50 -2.43
CA MET A 443 -11.47 3.68 -3.12
C MET A 443 -11.57 2.21 -2.69
N PRO A 444 -11.04 1.28 -3.51
CA PRO A 444 -11.02 -0.17 -3.26
C PRO A 444 -10.53 -0.62 -1.86
N ASP A 445 -9.60 0.14 -1.28
CA ASP A 445 -8.96 -0.12 0.03
C ASP A 445 -9.72 0.55 1.20
N GLY A 446 -10.89 1.13 0.93
CA GLY A 446 -11.67 1.91 1.89
C GLY A 446 -11.22 3.35 2.07
N ARG A 447 -10.13 3.76 1.39
CA ARG A 447 -9.68 5.15 1.41
C ARG A 447 -10.76 6.02 0.76
N ARG A 448 -10.84 7.29 1.14
CA ARG A 448 -11.69 8.25 0.43
C ARG A 448 -10.85 9.37 -0.13
N ASP A 449 -11.01 9.61 -1.42
CA ASP A 449 -10.31 10.65 -2.14
C ASP A 449 -11.30 11.78 -2.42
N VAL A 450 -11.00 12.97 -1.88
CA VAL A 450 -11.86 14.16 -2.03
C VAL A 450 -11.32 15.07 -3.12
N TYR A 451 -12.19 15.43 -4.06
CA TYR A 451 -11.93 16.26 -5.23
C TYR A 451 -12.76 17.53 -5.15
N THR A 452 -12.10 18.69 -5.17
CA THR A 452 -12.75 20.00 -5.03
C THR A 452 -12.86 20.70 -6.38
N PRO A 453 -14.01 21.29 -6.77
CA PRO A 453 -14.14 22.03 -8.01
C PRO A 453 -13.12 23.18 -8.10
N ASP A 454 -12.44 23.27 -9.24
CA ASP A 454 -11.44 24.30 -9.51
C ASP A 454 -12.08 25.64 -9.95
N GLY A 455 -13.34 25.62 -10.38
CA GLY A 455 -14.09 26.77 -10.90
C GLY A 455 -14.00 26.98 -12.41
N SER A 456 -13.26 26.14 -13.13
CA SER A 456 -13.13 26.06 -14.59
C SER A 456 -13.79 24.82 -15.19
N GLY A 457 -14.46 24.00 -14.38
CA GLY A 457 -15.12 22.76 -14.81
C GLY A 457 -14.28 21.50 -14.56
N GLY A 458 -13.16 21.62 -13.85
CA GLY A 458 -12.31 20.51 -13.42
C GLY A 458 -12.27 20.37 -11.89
N TYR A 459 -11.37 19.50 -11.40
CA TYR A 459 -11.22 19.19 -9.99
C TYR A 459 -9.77 19.25 -9.53
N THR A 460 -9.57 19.72 -8.30
CA THR A 460 -8.29 19.66 -7.58
C THR A 460 -8.32 18.49 -6.59
N PRO A 461 -7.37 17.54 -6.64
CA PRO A 461 -7.30 16.41 -5.70
C PRO A 461 -6.79 16.83 -4.32
N GLY A 462 -7.01 15.98 -3.33
CA GLY A 462 -6.42 16.12 -1.99
C GLY A 462 -4.89 15.88 -1.97
N PRO A 463 -4.20 16.21 -0.86
CA PRO A 463 -2.78 15.90 -0.69
C PRO A 463 -2.48 14.40 -0.83
N GLN A 464 -1.35 14.06 -1.47
CA GLN A 464 -0.93 12.67 -1.81
C GLN A 464 -1.91 11.89 -2.69
N VAL A 465 -2.93 12.54 -3.26
CA VAL A 465 -3.79 11.97 -4.29
C VAL A 465 -3.32 12.51 -5.64
N TYR A 466 -2.74 11.62 -6.45
CA TYR A 466 -2.16 11.97 -7.75
C TYR A 466 -3.06 11.62 -8.94
N ASN A 467 -4.22 11.02 -8.67
CA ASN A 467 -5.21 10.69 -9.68
C ASN A 467 -5.97 11.95 -10.13
N THR A 468 -6.41 11.98 -11.38
CA THR A 468 -7.16 13.11 -11.96
C THR A 468 -8.63 12.72 -12.16
N LEU A 469 -9.54 13.48 -11.55
CA LEU A 469 -10.98 13.30 -11.74
C LEU A 469 -11.52 14.23 -12.83
N VAL A 470 -12.30 13.68 -13.75
CA VAL A 470 -13.01 14.42 -14.81
C VAL A 470 -14.49 14.05 -14.78
N GLN A 471 -15.36 15.05 -14.82
CA GLN A 471 -16.80 14.85 -15.02
C GLN A 471 -17.12 14.97 -16.52
N ILE A 472 -17.52 13.87 -17.16
CA ILE A 472 -17.79 13.84 -18.60
C ILE A 472 -19.27 14.09 -18.94
N ALA A 473 -20.18 13.80 -17.99
CA ALA A 473 -21.59 14.15 -18.04
C ALA A 473 -22.18 14.19 -16.61
N PRO A 474 -23.41 14.69 -16.39
CA PRO A 474 -24.07 14.58 -15.09
C PRO A 474 -24.08 13.11 -14.61
N ASN A 475 -23.64 12.87 -13.37
CA ASN A 475 -23.48 11.53 -12.79
C ASN A 475 -22.48 10.59 -13.49
N ASN A 476 -21.66 11.09 -14.42
CA ASN A 476 -20.68 10.30 -15.15
C ASN A 476 -19.27 10.88 -15.00
N PHE A 477 -18.39 10.12 -14.32
CA PHE A 477 -17.06 10.55 -13.94
C PHE A 477 -16.00 9.54 -14.40
N GLN A 478 -14.83 10.04 -14.76
CA GLN A 478 -13.64 9.22 -15.02
C GLN A 478 -12.52 9.62 -14.07
N LEU A 479 -11.94 8.63 -13.41
CA LEU A 479 -10.77 8.78 -12.56
C LEU A 479 -9.54 8.20 -13.28
N TRP A 480 -8.63 9.08 -13.66
CA TRP A 480 -7.40 8.76 -14.39
C TRP A 480 -6.24 8.58 -13.43
N PHE A 481 -5.61 7.41 -13.47
CA PHE A 481 -4.44 7.10 -12.67
C PHE A 481 -3.15 7.45 -13.44
N PRO A 482 -2.04 7.75 -12.75
CA PRO A 482 -0.76 8.07 -13.39
C PRO A 482 -0.26 7.00 -14.37
N ASN A 483 -0.58 5.71 -14.12
CA ASN A 483 -0.17 4.58 -14.96
C ASN A 483 -1.05 4.37 -16.21
N GLY A 484 -1.94 5.32 -16.54
CA GLY A 484 -2.86 5.22 -17.67
C GLY A 484 -4.14 4.40 -17.41
N THR A 485 -4.31 3.80 -16.22
CA THR A 485 -5.57 3.14 -15.85
C THR A 485 -6.70 4.16 -15.66
N VAL A 486 -7.92 3.82 -16.10
CA VAL A 486 -9.11 4.67 -15.98
C VAL A 486 -10.23 3.92 -15.29
N TYR A 487 -10.78 4.51 -14.24
CA TYR A 487 -12.00 4.01 -13.59
C TYR A 487 -13.18 4.87 -14.03
N THR A 488 -14.21 4.27 -14.61
CA THR A 488 -15.43 4.97 -15.03
C THR A 488 -16.54 4.73 -14.03
N TYR A 489 -17.13 5.82 -13.53
CA TYR A 489 -18.25 5.82 -12.60
C TYR A 489 -19.49 6.40 -13.25
N ASN A 490 -20.59 5.65 -13.24
CA ASN A 490 -21.87 6.10 -13.82
C ASN A 490 -23.05 5.50 -13.06
N ILE A 491 -24.27 5.98 -13.32
CA ILE A 491 -25.50 5.28 -12.91
C ILE A 491 -25.56 3.96 -13.69
N PRO A 492 -25.50 2.78 -13.04
CA PRO A 492 -25.52 1.53 -13.76
C PRO A 492 -26.84 1.34 -14.51
N ALA A 493 -26.77 0.83 -15.74
CA ALA A 493 -27.94 0.68 -16.61
C ALA A 493 -28.97 -0.28 -15.99
N GLY A 494 -30.27 0.04 -16.14
CA GLY A 494 -31.35 -0.77 -15.58
C GLY A 494 -31.55 -0.65 -14.07
N THR A 495 -30.76 0.20 -13.40
CA THR A 495 -30.92 0.51 -11.97
C THR A 495 -31.72 1.79 -11.78
N ASN A 496 -32.27 1.96 -10.57
CA ASN A 496 -32.88 3.24 -10.16
C ASN A 496 -31.92 4.06 -9.29
N SER A 497 -30.61 3.81 -9.38
CA SER A 497 -29.64 4.53 -8.56
C SER A 497 -29.66 6.03 -8.88
N LEU A 498 -29.57 6.86 -7.84
CA LEU A 498 -29.34 8.29 -7.95
C LEU A 498 -27.85 8.65 -7.78
N GLN A 499 -27.00 7.65 -7.56
CA GLN A 499 -25.59 7.79 -7.26
C GLN A 499 -24.72 6.97 -8.23
N PRO A 500 -23.56 7.49 -8.69
CA PRO A 500 -22.68 6.76 -9.60
C PRO A 500 -21.87 5.65 -8.91
N PHE A 501 -21.77 4.50 -9.57
CA PHE A 501 -20.97 3.34 -9.17
C PHE A 501 -19.94 3.01 -10.25
N LEU A 502 -18.91 2.24 -9.92
CA LEU A 502 -17.92 1.78 -10.89
C LEU A 502 -18.58 0.90 -11.95
N VAL A 503 -18.52 1.30 -13.22
CA VAL A 503 -19.09 0.55 -14.34
C VAL A 503 -18.02 -0.04 -15.26
N GLU A 504 -16.79 0.50 -15.23
CA GLU A 504 -15.68 0.02 -16.05
C GLU A 504 -14.32 0.34 -15.40
N ILE A 505 -13.35 -0.57 -15.55
CA ILE A 505 -11.92 -0.32 -15.35
C ILE A 505 -11.22 -0.59 -16.67
N GLN A 506 -10.52 0.40 -17.21
CA GLN A 506 -9.80 0.30 -18.48
C GLN A 506 -8.28 0.48 -18.26
N ASP A 507 -7.45 -0.36 -18.89
CA ASP A 507 -6.00 -0.19 -18.88
C ASP A 507 -5.51 0.84 -19.93
N ALA A 508 -4.19 1.08 -19.98
CA ALA A 508 -3.59 2.05 -20.89
C ALA A 508 -3.73 1.69 -22.38
N HIS A 509 -4.06 0.43 -22.71
CA HIS A 509 -4.31 -0.05 -24.08
C HIS A 509 -5.78 -0.06 -24.46
N GLY A 510 -6.66 0.41 -23.57
CA GLY A 510 -8.09 0.47 -23.82
C GLY A 510 -8.84 -0.84 -23.55
N LEU A 511 -8.18 -1.86 -23.00
CA LEU A 511 -8.82 -3.13 -22.62
C LEU A 511 -9.49 -2.98 -21.26
N SER A 512 -10.69 -3.52 -21.10
CA SER A 512 -11.50 -3.22 -19.91
C SER A 512 -12.10 -4.43 -19.20
N LEU A 513 -12.29 -4.24 -17.89
CA LEU A 513 -13.27 -4.96 -17.09
C LEU A 513 -14.57 -4.15 -17.10
N SER A 514 -15.68 -4.82 -17.38
CA SER A 514 -17.03 -4.24 -17.34
C SER A 514 -17.85 -4.83 -16.20
N PHE A 515 -18.64 -3.98 -15.51
CA PHE A 515 -19.36 -4.34 -14.30
C PHE A 515 -20.88 -4.27 -14.50
N GLY A 516 -21.58 -5.38 -14.25
CA GLY A 516 -23.03 -5.52 -14.41
C GLY A 516 -23.77 -5.60 -13.08
N TYR A 517 -24.92 -4.94 -13.00
CA TYR A 517 -25.64 -4.72 -11.75
C TYR A 517 -27.11 -5.19 -11.83
N ASP A 518 -27.68 -5.62 -10.69
CA ASP A 518 -29.12 -5.85 -10.57
C ASP A 518 -29.90 -4.55 -10.30
N ALA A 519 -31.23 -4.64 -10.27
CA ALA A 519 -32.11 -3.48 -10.02
C ALA A 519 -31.92 -2.81 -8.64
N ASN A 520 -31.25 -3.47 -7.69
CA ASN A 520 -30.91 -2.97 -6.35
C ASN A 520 -29.46 -2.47 -6.26
N VAL A 521 -28.74 -2.40 -7.39
CA VAL A 521 -27.34 -1.96 -7.47
C VAL A 521 -26.36 -2.95 -6.83
N ASN A 522 -26.73 -4.23 -6.76
CA ASN A 522 -25.78 -5.28 -6.42
C ASN A 522 -24.94 -5.64 -7.65
N LEU A 523 -23.61 -5.71 -7.51
CA LEU A 523 -22.73 -6.16 -8.58
C LEU A 523 -22.94 -7.67 -8.80
N THR A 524 -23.45 -8.05 -9.98
CA THR A 524 -23.77 -9.45 -10.29
C THR A 524 -22.80 -10.09 -11.26
N THR A 525 -22.15 -9.30 -12.12
CA THR A 525 -21.24 -9.81 -13.14
C THR A 525 -20.01 -8.92 -13.31
N ILE A 526 -18.85 -9.54 -13.50
CA ILE A 526 -17.61 -8.91 -13.94
C ILE A 526 -17.25 -9.57 -15.28
N THR A 527 -17.16 -8.79 -16.34
CA THR A 527 -16.79 -9.28 -17.68
C THR A 527 -15.39 -8.78 -18.00
N ASP A 528 -14.48 -9.70 -18.35
CA ASP A 528 -13.11 -9.34 -18.71
C ASP A 528 -12.97 -8.89 -20.18
N ALA A 529 -11.74 -8.53 -20.58
CA ALA A 529 -11.45 -8.01 -21.90
C ALA A 529 -11.62 -9.03 -23.05
N VAL A 530 -11.71 -10.34 -22.74
CA VAL A 530 -11.98 -11.40 -23.72
C VAL A 530 -13.44 -11.87 -23.67
N GLY A 531 -14.27 -11.28 -22.82
CA GLY A 531 -15.71 -11.55 -22.71
C GLY A 531 -16.07 -12.69 -21.76
N LEU A 532 -15.13 -13.19 -20.95
CA LEU A 532 -15.43 -14.18 -19.92
C LEU A 532 -16.12 -13.50 -18.73
N VAL A 533 -17.09 -14.19 -18.13
CA VAL A 533 -17.97 -13.61 -17.11
C VAL A 533 -17.80 -14.32 -15.77
N THR A 534 -17.39 -13.56 -14.76
CA THR A 534 -17.42 -13.95 -13.34
C THR A 534 -18.76 -13.49 -12.74
N THR A 535 -19.44 -14.35 -11.99
CA THR A 535 -20.76 -14.05 -11.41
C THR A 535 -20.74 -14.02 -9.89
N LEU A 536 -21.52 -13.12 -9.28
CA LEU A 536 -21.69 -13.00 -7.84
C LEU A 536 -23.14 -13.33 -7.45
N ALA A 537 -23.31 -14.19 -6.44
CA ALA A 537 -24.61 -14.58 -5.91
C ALA A 537 -24.78 -14.08 -4.47
N TYR A 538 -25.99 -13.58 -4.16
CA TYR A 538 -26.31 -12.93 -2.89
C TYR A 538 -27.27 -13.79 -2.05
N ASN A 539 -27.09 -13.80 -0.74
CA ASN A 539 -28.03 -14.43 0.19
C ASN A 539 -29.30 -13.57 0.37
N ALA A 540 -30.27 -14.10 1.15
CA ALA A 540 -31.54 -13.41 1.40
C ALA A 540 -31.39 -12.06 2.13
N THR A 541 -30.30 -11.89 2.88
CA THR A 541 -29.96 -10.69 3.66
C THR A 541 -29.11 -9.67 2.88
N GLY A 542 -28.74 -9.97 1.63
CA GLY A 542 -28.04 -9.04 0.74
C GLY A 542 -26.52 -9.06 0.83
N GLN A 543 -25.89 -10.05 1.48
CA GLN A 543 -24.45 -10.26 1.39
C GLN A 543 -24.09 -11.25 0.26
N VAL A 544 -22.91 -11.11 -0.33
CA VAL A 544 -22.38 -12.04 -1.33
C VAL A 544 -22.14 -13.39 -0.67
N SER A 545 -22.90 -14.41 -1.05
CA SER A 545 -22.72 -15.78 -0.57
C SER A 545 -21.70 -16.56 -1.38
N GLN A 546 -21.50 -16.19 -2.65
CA GLN A 546 -20.66 -16.94 -3.57
C GLN A 546 -20.20 -16.07 -4.74
N VAL A 547 -18.96 -16.30 -5.18
CA VAL A 547 -18.44 -15.82 -6.46
C VAL A 547 -17.98 -17.02 -7.29
N THR A 548 -18.39 -17.07 -8.55
CA THR A 548 -18.05 -18.14 -9.50
C THR A 548 -17.30 -17.54 -10.68
N ASP A 549 -16.13 -18.09 -10.99
CA ASP A 549 -15.36 -17.69 -12.17
C ASP A 549 -15.88 -18.37 -13.46
N PRO A 550 -15.40 -17.94 -14.64
CA PRO A 550 -15.84 -18.49 -15.93
C PRO A 550 -15.51 -19.99 -16.11
N PHE A 551 -14.61 -20.53 -15.30
CA PHE A 551 -14.13 -21.90 -15.38
C PHE A 551 -14.83 -22.84 -14.37
N GLY A 552 -15.78 -22.31 -13.59
CA GLY A 552 -16.57 -23.04 -12.60
C GLY A 552 -15.94 -23.15 -11.21
N ARG A 553 -14.77 -22.53 -10.98
CA ARG A 553 -14.17 -22.44 -9.64
C ARG A 553 -14.93 -21.40 -8.82
N GLN A 554 -15.02 -21.61 -7.51
CA GLN A 554 -15.95 -20.87 -6.66
C GLN A 554 -15.32 -20.50 -5.33
N ALA A 555 -15.50 -19.25 -4.90
CA ALA A 555 -15.31 -18.84 -3.52
C ALA A 555 -16.67 -18.67 -2.83
N THR A 556 -16.79 -19.09 -1.57
CA THR A 556 -18.04 -19.00 -0.78
C THR A 556 -17.83 -18.27 0.54
N PHE A 557 -18.89 -17.62 1.01
CA PHE A 557 -18.85 -16.72 2.17
C PHE A 557 -20.02 -16.99 3.11
N SER A 558 -19.74 -17.06 4.41
CA SER A 558 -20.76 -17.24 5.45
C SER A 558 -20.79 -16.07 6.43
N TYR A 559 -21.95 -15.84 7.03
CA TYR A 559 -22.19 -14.67 7.89
C TYR A 559 -22.88 -15.05 9.20
N ASP A 560 -22.64 -14.29 10.26
CA ASP A 560 -23.46 -14.34 11.48
C ASP A 560 -24.73 -13.47 11.37
N SER A 561 -25.54 -13.46 12.44
CA SER A 561 -26.77 -12.66 12.51
C SER A 561 -26.53 -11.15 12.49
N ASN A 562 -25.31 -10.70 12.79
CA ASN A 562 -24.90 -9.30 12.78
C ASN A 562 -24.18 -8.96 11.47
N ALA A 563 -24.37 -9.74 10.38
CA ALA A 563 -23.71 -9.50 9.09
C ALA A 563 -22.17 -9.50 9.12
N ASN A 564 -21.52 -10.10 10.13
CA ASN A 564 -20.07 -10.29 10.12
C ASN A 564 -19.70 -11.49 9.25
N LEU A 565 -18.65 -11.37 8.43
CA LEU A 565 -18.14 -12.47 7.61
C LEU A 565 -17.43 -13.49 8.50
N THR A 566 -18.00 -14.68 8.68
CA THR A 566 -17.49 -15.70 9.60
C THR A 566 -16.67 -16.80 8.94
N LEU A 567 -16.80 -16.99 7.63
CA LEU A 567 -16.04 -17.98 6.87
C LEU A 567 -15.85 -17.51 5.43
N ILE A 568 -14.61 -17.59 4.96
CA ILE A 568 -14.25 -17.58 3.55
C ILE A 568 -13.82 -18.99 3.18
N THR A 569 -14.35 -19.55 2.10
CA THR A 569 -13.77 -20.71 1.42
C THR A 569 -13.32 -20.26 0.04
N ASP A 570 -12.04 -20.42 -0.26
CA ASP A 570 -11.45 -19.98 -1.52
C ASP A 570 -11.78 -20.94 -2.69
N MET A 571 -11.33 -20.56 -3.89
CA MET A 571 -11.50 -21.35 -5.11
C MET A 571 -10.78 -22.72 -5.10
N GLY A 572 -9.86 -22.93 -4.15
CA GLY A 572 -9.15 -24.18 -3.90
C GLY A 572 -9.80 -25.07 -2.84
N GLY A 573 -10.84 -24.58 -2.15
CA GLY A 573 -11.51 -25.28 -1.05
C GLY A 573 -10.87 -25.04 0.33
N TYR A 574 -9.89 -24.14 0.45
CA TYR A 574 -9.31 -23.76 1.73
C TYR A 574 -10.24 -22.79 2.48
N GLY A 575 -10.49 -23.08 3.76
CA GLY A 575 -11.39 -22.32 4.62
C GLY A 575 -10.66 -21.49 5.68
N SER A 576 -11.00 -20.21 5.79
CA SER A 576 -10.59 -19.31 6.88
C SER A 576 -11.81 -18.79 7.62
N SER A 577 -11.88 -19.04 8.93
CA SER A 577 -12.96 -18.59 9.79
C SER A 577 -12.56 -17.35 10.59
N PHE A 578 -13.53 -16.49 10.86
CA PHE A 578 -13.37 -15.23 11.58
C PHE A 578 -14.36 -15.16 12.74
N ALA A 579 -13.90 -14.67 13.88
CA ALA A 579 -14.74 -14.37 15.03
C ALA A 579 -14.62 -12.90 15.41
N TYR A 580 -15.69 -12.39 16.03
CA TYR A 580 -15.87 -10.97 16.30
C TYR A 580 -16.25 -10.74 17.76
N ASP A 581 -15.91 -9.56 18.29
CA ASP A 581 -16.43 -9.08 19.56
C ASP A 581 -17.79 -8.36 19.40
N GLN A 582 -18.32 -7.82 20.51
CA GLN A 582 -19.62 -7.14 20.54
C GLN A 582 -19.66 -5.82 19.74
N ASP A 583 -18.50 -5.27 19.39
CA ASP A 583 -18.36 -4.05 18.59
C ASP A 583 -17.87 -4.36 17.17
N CYS A 584 -17.98 -5.63 16.76
CA CYS A 584 -17.61 -6.19 15.46
C CYS A 584 -16.14 -5.95 15.07
N TYR A 585 -15.24 -5.95 16.06
CA TYR A 585 -13.82 -6.12 15.77
C TYR A 585 -13.47 -7.60 15.64
N ILE A 586 -12.71 -7.96 14.61
CA ILE A 586 -12.12 -9.30 14.52
C ILE A 586 -11.31 -9.56 15.80
N ASN A 587 -11.68 -10.64 16.51
CA ASN A 587 -10.97 -11.15 17.68
C ASN A 587 -10.34 -12.51 17.44
N SER A 588 -10.66 -13.17 16.31
CA SER A 588 -9.95 -14.36 15.87
C SER A 588 -9.97 -14.52 14.37
N ILE A 589 -8.86 -14.98 13.81
CA ILE A 589 -8.73 -15.52 12.45
C ILE A 589 -8.19 -16.92 12.61
N ALA A 590 -8.88 -17.92 12.08
CA ALA A 590 -8.51 -19.31 12.25
C ALA A 590 -8.60 -20.10 10.94
N ASN A 591 -7.74 -21.09 10.84
CA ASN A 591 -7.80 -22.13 9.81
C ASN A 591 -7.70 -23.50 10.49
N SER A 592 -7.59 -24.58 9.72
CA SER A 592 -7.52 -25.93 10.28
C SER A 592 -6.19 -26.23 11.00
N ARG A 593 -5.17 -25.37 10.94
CA ARG A 593 -3.94 -25.50 11.73
C ARG A 593 -4.02 -24.79 13.07
N GLY A 594 -4.81 -23.72 13.18
CA GLY A 594 -5.02 -23.04 14.46
C GLY A 594 -5.64 -21.67 14.32
N ALA A 595 -5.76 -20.98 15.46
CA ALA A 595 -6.39 -19.68 15.56
C ALA A 595 -5.40 -18.63 16.05
N TRP A 596 -5.29 -17.53 15.31
CA TRP A 596 -4.78 -16.28 15.85
C TRP A 596 -5.88 -15.63 16.68
N ALA A 597 -5.54 -15.16 17.87
CA ALA A 597 -6.41 -14.35 18.69
C ALA A 597 -5.97 -12.89 18.62
N PHE A 598 -6.93 -12.00 18.42
CA PHE A 598 -6.73 -10.56 18.36
C PHE A 598 -7.54 -9.93 19.49
N TYR A 599 -6.92 -9.00 20.19
CA TYR A 599 -7.60 -8.24 21.22
C TYR A 599 -7.31 -6.76 21.02
N THR A 600 -8.36 -6.03 20.63
CA THR A 600 -8.32 -4.62 20.30
C THR A 600 -8.97 -3.80 21.39
N GLU A 601 -8.19 -2.98 22.10
CA GLU A 601 -8.69 -2.13 23.17
C GLU A 601 -8.81 -0.67 22.71
N PRO A 602 -10.04 -0.11 22.65
CA PRO A 602 -10.24 1.27 22.24
C PRO A 602 -9.93 2.27 23.37
N ALA A 603 -9.45 3.46 23.01
CA ALA A 603 -9.29 4.56 23.95
C ALA A 603 -10.67 5.12 24.40
N ASP A 604 -10.83 5.43 25.69
CA ASP A 604 -12.06 5.98 26.29
C ASP A 604 -11.99 7.47 26.65
N GLY A 605 -10.80 8.07 26.64
CA GLY A 605 -10.61 9.50 26.87
C GLY A 605 -10.92 9.99 28.28
N ILE A 606 -10.77 9.15 29.33
CA ILE A 606 -10.96 9.53 30.75
C ILE A 606 -9.60 9.70 31.46
N PRO A 607 -9.28 10.84 32.12
CA PRO A 607 -8.05 11.05 32.93
C PRO A 607 -7.88 10.02 34.04
N ASN A 608 -6.73 9.34 34.09
CA ASN A 608 -6.60 8.12 34.88
C ASN A 608 -5.60 8.17 36.05
N GLY A 609 -5.66 9.23 36.86
CA GLY A 609 -4.97 9.28 38.15
C GLY A 609 -3.48 8.93 38.09
N SER A 610 -2.90 8.50 39.23
CA SER A 610 -1.45 8.40 39.42
C SER A 610 -0.88 6.99 39.62
N ASN A 611 -1.64 5.89 39.52
CA ASN A 611 -1.08 4.54 39.66
C ASN A 611 -1.96 3.41 39.08
N GLY A 612 -1.38 2.62 38.18
CA GLY A 612 -1.79 1.23 37.89
C GLY A 612 -2.21 0.95 36.45
N TYR A 613 -1.33 0.34 35.66
CA TYR A 613 -1.75 -0.47 34.51
C TYR A 613 -2.29 -1.81 35.08
N PRO A 614 -3.31 -2.44 34.47
CA PRO A 614 -3.76 -3.76 34.88
C PRO A 614 -3.24 -4.85 33.89
N PRO A 615 -3.30 -6.16 34.24
CA PRO A 615 -2.78 -7.28 33.43
C PRO A 615 -3.22 -7.35 31.96
N PRO A 616 -2.53 -8.09 31.05
CA PRO A 616 -2.97 -8.19 29.67
C PRO A 616 -4.32 -8.91 29.67
N GLY A 617 -5.32 -8.32 29.01
CA GLY A 617 -6.71 -8.81 29.07
C GLY A 617 -7.57 -8.23 30.21
N THR A 618 -7.10 -7.24 30.96
CA THR A 618 -7.93 -6.44 31.87
C THR A 618 -8.07 -4.99 31.38
N ALA A 619 -9.19 -4.33 31.70
CA ALA A 619 -9.56 -3.03 31.14
C ALA A 619 -8.52 -1.91 31.41
N MET A 620 -7.81 -1.49 30.36
CA MET A 620 -6.91 -0.33 30.39
C MET A 620 -7.65 0.95 30.05
N TRP A 621 -7.68 1.90 30.97
CA TRP A 621 -8.26 3.22 30.71
C TRP A 621 -7.13 4.18 30.34
N GLN A 622 -7.25 4.77 29.15
CA GLN A 622 -6.25 5.54 28.37
C GLN A 622 -5.21 4.71 27.61
N ASN A 623 -5.00 5.09 26.34
CA ASN A 623 -4.12 4.48 25.31
C ASN A 623 -4.80 3.37 24.48
N TYR A 624 -4.25 3.09 23.29
CA TYR A 624 -4.79 2.07 22.38
C TYR A 624 -3.82 0.90 22.32
N ARG A 625 -4.35 -0.33 22.28
CA ARG A 625 -3.52 -1.53 22.31
C ARG A 625 -4.13 -2.62 21.44
N ILE A 626 -3.27 -3.30 20.69
CA ILE A 626 -3.61 -4.53 19.98
C ILE A 626 -2.64 -5.60 20.49
N THR A 627 -3.19 -6.65 21.09
CA THR A 627 -2.41 -7.86 21.42
C THR A 627 -2.80 -8.95 20.44
N ILE A 628 -1.80 -9.61 19.88
CA ILE A 628 -1.99 -10.70 18.93
C ILE A 628 -1.32 -11.93 19.49
N THR A 629 -2.09 -12.99 19.69
CA THR A 629 -1.59 -14.29 20.14
C THR A 629 -1.67 -15.26 18.98
N ASN A 630 -0.54 -15.87 18.65
CA ASN A 630 -0.47 -16.83 17.57
C ASN A 630 -0.98 -18.22 18.01
N PRO A 631 -1.27 -19.13 17.07
CA PRO A 631 -1.69 -20.51 17.36
C PRO A 631 -0.78 -21.33 18.31
N LEU A 632 0.50 -20.96 18.46
CA LEU A 632 1.45 -21.59 19.38
C LEU A 632 1.43 -20.96 20.79
N GLY A 633 0.60 -19.94 21.02
CA GLY A 633 0.45 -19.25 22.30
C GLY A 633 1.44 -18.10 22.55
N SER A 634 2.36 -17.82 21.61
CA SER A 634 3.26 -16.66 21.73
C SER A 634 2.50 -15.39 21.36
N SER A 635 2.77 -14.29 22.06
CA SER A 635 2.01 -13.04 21.91
C SER A 635 2.91 -11.88 21.52
N GLU A 636 2.47 -11.05 20.59
CA GLU A 636 3.06 -9.74 20.33
C GLU A 636 2.09 -8.63 20.69
N GLN A 637 2.62 -7.41 20.84
CA GLN A 637 1.83 -6.29 21.28
C GLN A 637 2.20 -5.00 20.57
N TYR A 638 1.17 -4.31 20.12
CA TYR A 638 1.24 -2.94 19.62
C TYR A 638 0.56 -2.03 20.63
N TYR A 639 1.20 -0.92 20.92
CA TYR A 639 0.67 0.10 21.81
C TYR A 639 0.83 1.47 21.19
N TYR A 640 -0.16 2.32 21.42
CA TYR A 640 -0.11 3.72 21.06
C TYR A 640 -0.54 4.57 22.25
N SER A 641 0.36 5.43 22.70
CA SER A 641 -0.02 6.49 23.63
C SER A 641 -0.71 7.58 22.86
N GLY A 642 -2.02 7.66 23.09
CA GLY A 642 -2.82 8.82 22.73
C GLY A 642 -2.08 10.06 23.19
N LEU A 643 -1.97 10.26 24.51
CA LEU A 643 -1.48 11.47 25.21
C LEU A 643 -0.08 11.97 24.81
N LEU A 644 0.81 11.12 24.31
CA LEU A 644 2.22 11.50 24.12
C LEU A 644 2.74 11.32 22.69
N TYR A 645 1.88 10.99 21.71
CA TYR A 645 2.25 10.88 20.29
C TYR A 645 3.43 9.93 20.02
N PHE A 646 3.48 8.82 20.76
CA PHE A 646 4.40 7.73 20.50
C PHE A 646 3.69 6.39 20.63
N GLY A 647 4.24 5.37 19.99
CA GLY A 647 3.83 3.99 20.14
C GLY A 647 5.03 3.09 20.33
N TRP A 648 4.75 1.83 20.59
CA TRP A 648 5.79 0.80 20.59
C TRP A 648 5.23 -0.55 20.17
N HIS A 649 6.15 -1.43 19.78
CA HIS A 649 5.90 -2.82 19.42
C HIS A 649 6.82 -3.74 20.22
N VAL A 650 6.24 -4.75 20.85
CA VAL A 650 6.95 -5.83 21.56
C VAL A 650 6.79 -7.10 20.74
N SER A 651 7.92 -7.69 20.33
CA SER A 651 7.96 -8.95 19.59
C SER A 651 7.61 -10.16 20.47
N PRO A 652 7.19 -11.29 19.89
CA PRO A 652 6.84 -12.50 20.65
C PRO A 652 7.88 -12.97 21.68
N VAL A 653 9.18 -12.94 21.34
CA VAL A 653 10.25 -13.38 22.26
C VAL A 653 10.46 -12.42 23.44
N ASN A 654 10.13 -11.14 23.26
CA ASN A 654 10.31 -10.08 24.26
C ASN A 654 9.03 -9.84 25.08
N TYR A 655 7.92 -10.47 24.69
CA TYR A 655 6.66 -10.35 25.38
C TYR A 655 6.72 -11.06 26.72
N VAL A 656 6.40 -10.32 27.78
CA VAL A 656 6.27 -10.85 29.13
C VAL A 656 4.84 -10.62 29.60
N ASN A 657 4.28 -11.63 30.26
CA ASN A 657 2.99 -11.47 30.95
C ASN A 657 3.08 -10.28 31.91
N TYR A 658 1.98 -9.57 32.06
CA TYR A 658 2.00 -8.38 32.91
C TYR A 658 2.32 -8.74 34.35
N VAL A 659 3.26 -7.99 34.90
CA VAL A 659 3.59 -8.00 36.31
C VAL A 659 3.20 -6.65 36.90
N ASP A 660 3.77 -5.58 36.35
CA ASP A 660 3.48 -4.20 36.70
C ASP A 660 3.83 -3.27 35.52
N SER A 661 3.43 -2.01 35.64
CA SER A 661 3.58 -1.01 34.59
C SER A 661 5.03 -0.67 34.26
N SER A 662 5.93 -0.78 35.23
CA SER A 662 7.33 -0.46 35.03
C SER A 662 8.00 -1.58 34.24
N ASN A 663 7.79 -2.83 34.64
CA ASN A 663 8.36 -3.99 33.96
C ASN A 663 7.91 -4.08 32.50
N ASN A 664 6.59 -3.95 32.27
CA ASN A 664 6.02 -4.13 30.94
C ASN A 664 6.19 -2.92 30.01
N ASN A 665 6.15 -1.68 30.53
CA ASN A 665 6.20 -0.48 29.67
C ASN A 665 7.57 0.24 29.63
N LEU A 666 8.46 0.00 30.60
CA LEU A 666 9.76 0.69 30.67
C LEU A 666 10.96 -0.24 30.44
N TYR A 667 10.87 -1.50 30.86
CA TYR A 667 12.03 -2.42 30.86
C TYR A 667 11.96 -3.54 29.83
N SER A 668 10.76 -3.90 29.32
CA SER A 668 10.65 -4.87 28.23
C SER A 668 11.31 -4.33 26.95
N PRO A 669 12.17 -5.11 26.26
CA PRO A 669 12.76 -4.67 25.00
C PRO A 669 11.68 -4.47 23.92
N HIS A 670 11.55 -3.24 23.41
CA HIS A 670 10.52 -2.88 22.43
C HIS A 670 11.02 -1.88 21.40
N THR A 671 10.46 -1.94 20.20
CA THR A 671 10.66 -0.90 19.17
C THR A 671 9.75 0.27 19.47
N ARG A 672 10.29 1.48 19.62
CA ARG A 672 9.50 2.70 19.90
C ARG A 672 9.40 3.58 18.66
N PHE A 673 8.21 4.12 18.41
CA PHE A 673 7.92 5.01 17.28
C PHE A 673 7.51 6.38 17.80
N LEU A 674 8.11 7.45 17.28
CA LEU A 674 7.60 8.82 17.43
C LEU A 674 6.91 9.25 16.14
N TYR A 675 5.83 10.00 16.27
CA TYR A 675 5.05 10.45 15.11
C TYR A 675 5.04 11.96 14.98
N THR A 676 4.96 12.43 13.73
CA THR A 676 4.73 13.82 13.36
C THR A 676 3.49 13.94 12.47
N THR A 677 2.96 15.16 12.34
CA THR A 677 1.87 15.51 11.44
C THR A 677 2.36 16.42 10.33
N THR A 678 1.96 16.18 9.08
CA THR A 678 2.32 17.05 7.95
C THR A 678 1.61 18.40 8.01
N THR A 679 2.25 19.45 7.47
CA THR A 679 1.74 20.83 7.47
C THR A 679 0.48 21.04 6.64
N ASP A 680 0.25 20.23 5.59
CA ASP A 680 -0.88 20.44 4.67
C ASP A 680 -2.13 19.59 4.94
N GLY A 681 -2.16 18.70 5.94
CA GLY A 681 -3.32 17.80 6.03
C GLY A 681 -3.41 16.82 7.19
N ASN A 682 -2.64 17.01 8.26
CA ASN A 682 -2.72 16.17 9.46
C ASN A 682 -2.35 14.69 9.25
N ILE A 683 -1.76 14.30 8.13
CA ILE A 683 -1.28 12.92 7.88
C ILE A 683 -0.20 12.57 8.89
N GLY A 684 -0.32 11.39 9.49
CA GLY A 684 0.64 10.90 10.47
C GLY A 684 1.74 10.19 9.79
N LYS A 685 2.95 10.60 10.11
CA LYS A 685 4.14 9.91 9.64
C LYS A 685 4.99 9.57 10.83
N ILE A 686 5.70 8.44 10.75
CA ILE A 686 6.76 8.13 11.68
C ILE A 686 7.85 9.18 11.47
N SER A 687 8.23 9.91 12.52
CA SER A 687 9.35 10.85 12.50
C SER A 687 10.62 10.22 13.01
N SER A 688 10.51 9.24 13.91
CA SER A 688 11.65 8.42 14.32
C SER A 688 11.26 7.05 14.85
N MET A 689 12.20 6.12 14.75
CA MET A 689 12.08 4.74 15.22
C MET A 689 13.31 4.39 16.07
N TRP A 690 13.07 3.83 17.25
CA TRP A 690 14.10 3.34 18.18
C TRP A 690 13.97 1.83 18.30
N MET A 691 14.98 1.10 17.86
CA MET A 691 15.03 -0.37 17.97
C MET A 691 15.34 -0.80 19.41
N PRO A 692 14.98 -2.04 19.83
CA PRO A 692 15.20 -2.52 21.19
C PRO A 692 16.66 -2.45 21.66
N ALA A 693 17.61 -2.65 20.75
CA ALA A 693 19.04 -2.56 21.04
C ALA A 693 19.63 -1.12 21.00
N GLY A 694 18.80 -0.11 20.69
CA GLY A 694 19.14 1.33 20.72
C GLY A 694 19.21 2.06 19.37
N GLY A 695 19.05 1.34 18.25
CA GLY A 695 19.25 1.89 16.90
C GLY A 695 18.21 2.95 16.57
N LEU A 696 18.62 4.07 15.97
CA LEU A 696 17.75 5.20 15.66
C LEU A 696 17.63 5.41 14.15
N GLU A 697 16.39 5.52 13.68
CA GLU A 697 16.06 6.01 12.35
C GLU A 697 15.24 7.30 12.45
N VAL A 698 15.49 8.26 11.57
CA VAL A 698 14.85 9.58 11.55
C VAL A 698 14.32 9.90 10.15
N TYR A 699 13.13 10.48 10.09
CA TYR A 699 12.40 10.74 8.86
C TYR A 699 11.88 12.18 8.84
N SER A 700 12.04 12.86 7.70
CA SER A 700 11.45 14.19 7.45
C SER A 700 10.63 14.19 6.17
N TYR A 701 9.62 15.06 6.11
CA TYR A 701 8.66 15.10 5.01
C TYR A 701 8.47 16.52 4.50
N ASP A 702 8.09 16.66 3.23
CA ASP A 702 7.60 17.92 2.67
C ASP A 702 6.18 18.24 3.20
N PRO A 703 5.62 19.44 2.93
CA PRO A 703 4.30 19.81 3.41
C PRO A 703 3.16 18.88 2.98
N VAL A 704 3.25 18.28 1.79
CA VAL A 704 2.24 17.36 1.25
C VAL A 704 2.42 15.91 1.73
N GLY A 705 3.56 15.58 2.35
CA GLY A 705 3.83 14.32 3.04
C GLY A 705 4.78 13.36 2.34
N ASN A 706 5.50 13.79 1.30
CA ASN A 706 6.54 12.98 0.67
C ASN A 706 7.82 13.00 1.51
N LEU A 707 8.52 11.86 1.60
CA LEU A 707 9.73 11.71 2.42
C LEU A 707 10.89 12.53 1.84
N THR A 708 11.28 13.63 2.46
CA THR A 708 12.38 14.50 1.96
C THR A 708 13.73 14.08 2.48
N THR A 709 13.80 13.59 3.71
CA THR A 709 15.04 13.05 4.27
C THR A 709 14.80 11.80 5.08
N PHE A 710 15.78 10.90 5.01
CA PHE A 710 15.86 9.70 5.83
C PHE A 710 17.27 9.56 6.36
N ALA A 711 17.42 9.32 7.65
CA ALA A 711 18.68 8.92 8.24
C ALA A 711 18.48 7.63 9.01
N ASP A 712 19.14 6.58 8.55
CA ASP A 712 19.59 5.52 9.44
C ASP A 712 20.98 5.91 9.96
N GLY A 713 21.50 5.27 11.01
CA GLY A 713 22.79 5.66 11.63
C GLY A 713 23.98 5.89 10.67
N VAL A 714 23.89 5.51 9.39
CA VAL A 714 24.84 5.75 8.29
C VAL A 714 24.99 7.24 7.92
N GLY A 715 23.90 7.99 7.93
CA GLY A 715 23.84 9.37 7.43
C GLY A 715 22.57 9.66 6.63
N TRP A 716 22.52 10.82 5.98
CA TRP A 716 21.28 11.36 5.42
C TRP A 716 21.10 11.05 3.93
N TRP A 717 19.99 10.40 3.61
CA TRP A 717 19.40 10.40 2.29
C TRP A 717 18.52 11.64 2.10
N HIS A 718 18.58 12.23 0.91
CA HIS A 718 17.75 13.37 0.52
C HIS A 718 17.00 13.05 -0.77
N TYR A 719 15.72 13.38 -0.80
CA TYR A 719 14.84 13.13 -1.93
C TYR A 719 14.13 14.42 -2.37
N ALA A 720 13.95 14.58 -3.67
CA ALA A 720 13.08 15.59 -4.27
C ALA A 720 12.03 14.92 -5.15
N TYR A 721 10.87 15.56 -5.34
CA TYR A 721 9.72 15.00 -6.03
C TYR A 721 9.17 15.94 -7.09
N ASN A 722 8.54 15.39 -8.13
CA ASN A 722 7.72 16.15 -9.07
C ASN A 722 6.27 16.32 -8.52
N SER A 723 5.40 16.96 -9.29
CA SER A 723 3.99 17.19 -8.90
C SER A 723 3.13 15.91 -8.83
N MET A 724 3.60 14.78 -9.37
CA MET A 724 2.95 13.48 -9.31
C MET A 724 3.50 12.61 -8.17
N GLY A 725 4.34 13.17 -7.29
CA GLY A 725 4.92 12.45 -6.16
C GLY A 725 6.03 11.47 -6.55
N GLN A 726 6.58 11.58 -7.77
CA GLN A 726 7.69 10.75 -8.21
C GLN A 726 9.05 11.40 -7.94
N ILE A 727 10.06 10.59 -7.62
CA ILE A 727 11.40 11.05 -7.26
C ILE A 727 12.10 11.71 -8.46
N THR A 728 12.54 12.95 -8.33
CA THR A 728 13.33 13.70 -9.33
C THR A 728 14.81 13.78 -8.99
N SER A 729 15.18 13.62 -7.72
CA SER A 729 16.58 13.46 -7.34
C SER A 729 16.76 12.69 -6.04
N VAL A 730 17.87 11.97 -5.94
CA VAL A 730 18.32 11.30 -4.72
C VAL A 730 19.77 11.69 -4.45
N THR A 731 20.04 12.14 -3.23
CA THR A 731 21.40 12.23 -2.67
C THR A 731 21.52 11.18 -1.58
N ASN A 732 22.45 10.24 -1.73
CA ASN A 732 22.69 9.24 -0.69
C ASN A 732 23.66 9.79 0.40
N PRO A 733 23.92 9.05 1.49
CA PRO A 733 24.82 9.48 2.56
C PRO A 733 26.29 9.70 2.13
N ASN A 734 26.69 9.20 0.96
CA ASN A 734 28.05 9.40 0.43
C ASN A 734 28.17 10.62 -0.50
N GLY A 735 27.08 11.35 -0.70
CA GLY A 735 27.04 12.54 -1.55
C GLY A 735 26.83 12.24 -3.03
N ALA A 736 26.76 10.97 -3.45
CA ALA A 736 26.41 10.64 -4.82
C ALA A 736 24.99 11.12 -5.12
N PHE A 737 24.90 11.91 -6.19
CA PHE A 737 23.69 12.58 -6.62
C PHE A 737 23.19 11.96 -7.91
N THR A 738 21.92 11.54 -7.91
CA THR A 738 21.23 11.03 -9.09
C THR A 738 20.02 11.90 -9.37
N THR A 739 19.84 12.31 -10.62
CA THR A 739 18.65 13.02 -11.11
C THR A 739 17.84 12.12 -12.02
N VAL A 740 16.51 12.28 -11.95
CA VAL A 740 15.54 11.61 -12.83
C VAL A 740 14.71 12.69 -13.51
N THR A 741 14.76 12.71 -14.84
CA THR A 741 13.96 13.59 -15.68
C THR A 741 12.82 12.79 -16.29
N TYR A 742 11.62 13.36 -16.23
CA TYR A 742 10.40 12.73 -16.73
C TYR A 742 9.90 13.36 -18.03
N ALA A 743 9.11 12.62 -18.80
CA ALA A 743 8.32 13.14 -19.91
C ALA A 743 7.32 14.21 -19.43
N PRO A 744 6.70 15.01 -20.34
CA PRO A 744 5.74 16.06 -19.97
C PRO A 744 4.53 15.59 -19.13
N ASN A 745 4.23 14.29 -19.14
CA ASN A 745 3.20 13.70 -18.27
C ASN A 745 3.61 13.62 -16.79
N ASN A 746 4.88 13.89 -16.46
CA ASN A 746 5.46 13.75 -15.11
C ASN A 746 5.29 12.35 -14.52
N VAL A 747 5.25 11.31 -15.37
CA VAL A 747 5.15 9.90 -14.98
C VAL A 747 6.30 9.07 -15.54
N ASP A 748 6.62 9.23 -16.82
CA ASP A 748 7.57 8.33 -17.49
C ASP A 748 9.01 8.86 -17.39
N PRO A 749 9.95 8.12 -16.76
CA PRO A 749 11.32 8.58 -16.63
C PRO A 749 12.07 8.45 -17.95
N ILE A 750 12.41 9.57 -18.59
CA ILE A 750 13.12 9.61 -19.89
C ILE A 750 14.63 9.68 -19.74
N SER A 751 15.14 10.08 -18.57
CA SER A 751 16.58 10.15 -18.30
C SER A 751 16.89 9.96 -16.82
N ILE A 752 17.86 9.09 -16.51
CA ILE A 752 18.44 8.95 -15.17
C ILE A 752 19.93 9.28 -15.27
N GLN A 753 20.36 10.34 -14.60
CA GLN A 753 21.72 10.87 -14.71
C GLN A 753 22.42 10.91 -13.36
N ASN A 754 23.68 10.50 -13.33
CA ASN A 754 24.61 10.70 -12.22
C ASN A 754 26.04 10.87 -12.76
N SER A 755 27.06 10.89 -11.90
CA SER A 755 28.45 11.04 -12.36
C SER A 755 29.02 9.82 -13.10
N LEU A 756 28.30 8.68 -13.16
CA LEU A 756 28.66 7.55 -14.03
C LEU A 756 28.20 7.73 -15.47
N GLY A 757 27.21 8.60 -15.73
CA GLY A 757 26.64 8.80 -17.06
C GLY A 757 25.12 8.90 -17.02
N VAL A 758 24.50 8.74 -18.20
CA VAL A 758 23.05 8.92 -18.40
C VAL A 758 22.45 7.62 -18.94
N LEU A 759 21.37 7.15 -18.32
CA LEU A 759 20.44 6.18 -18.91
C LEU A 759 19.31 6.96 -19.58
N THR A 760 18.90 6.60 -20.79
CA THR A 760 17.74 7.22 -21.46
C THR A 760 16.70 6.20 -21.84
N PHE A 761 15.44 6.61 -21.81
CA PHE A 761 14.29 5.78 -22.15
C PHE A 761 13.32 6.55 -23.05
N THR A 762 12.67 5.85 -23.95
CA THR A 762 11.54 6.37 -24.72
C THR A 762 10.30 5.54 -24.44
N TYR A 763 9.14 6.17 -24.52
CA TYR A 763 7.85 5.55 -24.23
C TYR A 763 6.88 5.79 -25.37
N ASP A 764 5.89 4.93 -25.53
CA ASP A 764 4.74 5.19 -26.37
C ASP A 764 3.63 5.94 -25.60
N ALA A 765 2.45 6.09 -26.21
CA ALA A 765 1.31 6.77 -25.59
C ALA A 765 0.62 5.96 -24.48
N ALA A 766 0.89 4.65 -24.39
CA ALA A 766 0.34 3.75 -23.38
C ALA A 766 1.31 3.54 -22.19
N HIS A 767 2.40 4.33 -22.13
CA HIS A 767 3.45 4.26 -21.10
C HIS A 767 4.37 3.03 -21.21
N ASP A 768 4.40 2.34 -22.35
CA ASP A 768 5.31 1.23 -22.59
C ASP A 768 6.70 1.73 -23.02
N VAL A 769 7.76 1.15 -22.46
CA VAL A 769 9.16 1.47 -22.82
C VAL A 769 9.45 1.00 -24.25
N THR A 770 9.61 1.90 -25.21
CA THR A 770 9.95 1.58 -26.60
C THR A 770 11.45 1.48 -26.86
N SER A 771 12.27 2.14 -26.05
CA SER A 771 13.72 1.95 -26.06
C SER A 771 14.36 2.27 -24.72
N ALA A 772 15.47 1.59 -24.43
CA ALA A 772 16.33 1.84 -23.29
C ALA A 772 17.78 1.91 -23.77
N THR A 773 18.47 3.01 -23.48
CA THR A 773 19.89 3.20 -23.81
C THR A 773 20.70 3.26 -22.52
N ASP A 774 21.72 2.41 -22.45
CA ASP A 774 22.61 2.35 -21.29
C ASP A 774 23.60 3.54 -21.22
N ARG A 775 24.43 3.60 -20.17
CA ARG A 775 25.38 4.72 -19.97
C ARG A 775 26.54 4.73 -20.96
N MET A 776 26.64 3.71 -21.80
CA MET A 776 27.65 3.57 -22.84
C MET A 776 27.08 3.78 -24.25
N GLY A 777 25.79 4.11 -24.37
CA GLY A 777 25.12 4.34 -25.65
C GLY A 777 24.62 3.07 -26.34
N ASN A 778 24.59 1.92 -25.65
CA ASN A 778 24.02 0.70 -26.21
C ASN A 778 22.50 0.72 -26.04
N THR A 779 21.75 0.61 -27.14
CA THR A 779 20.29 0.72 -27.16
C THR A 779 19.63 -0.63 -27.35
N THR A 780 18.66 -0.94 -26.49
CA THR A 780 17.69 -2.04 -26.67
C THR A 780 16.34 -1.43 -27.02
N SER A 781 15.67 -1.94 -28.05
CA SER A 781 14.36 -1.46 -28.51
C SER A 781 13.29 -2.51 -28.32
N TYR A 782 12.08 -2.07 -27.99
CA TYR A 782 10.92 -2.92 -27.70
C TYR A 782 9.77 -2.53 -28.64
N THR A 783 9.00 -3.52 -29.05
CA THR A 783 7.81 -3.32 -29.86
C THR A 783 6.66 -4.11 -29.26
N TYR A 784 5.48 -3.52 -29.28
CA TYR A 784 4.27 -4.02 -28.63
C TYR A 784 3.16 -4.16 -29.66
N ASN A 785 2.23 -5.11 -29.43
CA ASN A 785 0.97 -5.15 -30.16
C ASN A 785 -0.04 -4.15 -29.55
N SER A 786 -1.26 -4.09 -30.12
CA SER A 786 -2.32 -3.20 -29.62
C SER A 786 -2.85 -3.55 -28.22
N TYR A 787 -2.43 -4.69 -27.66
CA TYR A 787 -2.85 -5.18 -26.35
C TYR A 787 -1.77 -4.99 -25.27
N GLY A 788 -0.67 -4.28 -25.58
CA GLY A 788 0.46 -4.09 -24.66
C GLY A 788 1.38 -5.29 -24.51
N GLN A 789 1.24 -6.31 -25.37
CA GLN A 789 2.10 -7.48 -25.32
C GLN A 789 3.34 -7.26 -26.19
N VAL A 790 4.53 -7.54 -25.65
CA VAL A 790 5.81 -7.42 -26.37
C VAL A 790 5.83 -8.40 -27.53
N ILE A 791 6.04 -7.94 -28.77
CA ILE A 791 6.17 -8.81 -29.96
C ILE A 791 7.62 -8.96 -30.44
N SER A 792 8.49 -7.99 -30.15
CA SER A 792 9.92 -8.08 -30.45
C SER A 792 10.77 -7.21 -29.53
N VAL A 793 11.87 -7.78 -29.07
CA VAL A 793 12.95 -7.10 -28.35
C VAL A 793 14.20 -7.17 -29.24
N GLN A 794 14.64 -6.02 -29.73
CA GLN A 794 15.89 -5.89 -30.49
C GLN A 794 17.01 -5.43 -29.56
N ASP A 795 18.02 -6.27 -29.39
CA ASP A 795 19.16 -5.95 -28.54
C ASP A 795 20.15 -4.97 -29.21
N ALA A 796 21.17 -4.55 -28.46
CA ALA A 796 22.15 -3.57 -28.94
C ALA A 796 23.07 -4.06 -30.07
N LEU A 797 23.02 -5.35 -30.45
CA LEU A 797 23.67 -5.89 -31.65
C LEU A 797 22.72 -5.95 -32.85
N GLY A 798 21.48 -5.46 -32.70
CA GLY A 798 20.46 -5.49 -33.74
C GLY A 798 19.74 -6.83 -33.88
N ILE A 799 19.97 -7.79 -32.97
CA ILE A 799 19.36 -9.12 -33.04
C ILE A 799 18.01 -9.10 -32.33
N ALA A 800 16.96 -9.45 -33.07
CA ALA A 800 15.61 -9.53 -32.54
C ALA A 800 15.32 -10.89 -31.88
N THR A 801 14.73 -10.83 -30.69
CA THR A 801 13.96 -11.90 -30.06
C THR A 801 12.49 -11.59 -30.26
N ASN A 802 11.76 -12.43 -31.01
CA ASN A 802 10.32 -12.24 -31.27
C ASN A 802 9.48 -13.15 -30.38
N TYR A 803 8.37 -12.61 -29.91
CA TYR A 803 7.38 -13.25 -29.06
C TYR A 803 6.10 -13.38 -29.88
N ASN A 804 5.73 -14.62 -30.21
CA ASN A 804 4.63 -14.93 -31.10
C ASN A 804 3.44 -15.40 -30.26
N TYR A 805 2.28 -14.79 -30.48
CA TYR A 805 1.05 -15.10 -29.76
C TYR A 805 0.11 -15.94 -30.62
N ASP A 806 -0.68 -16.83 -30.00
CA ASP A 806 -1.72 -17.61 -30.67
C ASP A 806 -3.00 -16.77 -30.94
N SER A 807 -4.01 -17.40 -31.53
CA SER A 807 -5.30 -16.76 -31.79
C SER A 807 -6.10 -16.39 -30.54
N GLY A 808 -5.71 -16.90 -29.37
CA GLY A 808 -6.24 -16.53 -28.06
C GLY A 808 -5.42 -15.43 -27.37
N ASN A 809 -4.45 -14.82 -28.06
CA ASN A 809 -3.52 -13.82 -27.52
C ASN A 809 -2.61 -14.35 -26.39
N ARG A 810 -2.28 -15.64 -26.39
CA ARG A 810 -1.34 -16.26 -25.42
C ARG A 810 0.00 -16.54 -26.08
N LEU A 811 1.11 -16.48 -25.33
CA LEU A 811 2.47 -16.66 -25.88
C LEU A 811 2.67 -18.08 -26.43
N ALA A 812 2.61 -18.24 -27.75
CA ALA A 812 2.76 -19.54 -28.41
C ALA A 812 4.23 -19.94 -28.61
N ALA A 813 5.10 -18.99 -28.96
CA ALA A 813 6.50 -19.28 -29.23
C ALA A 813 7.43 -18.08 -29.02
N VAL A 814 8.64 -18.35 -28.53
CA VAL A 814 9.75 -17.37 -28.49
C VAL A 814 10.77 -17.78 -29.54
N THR A 815 11.13 -16.84 -30.41
CA THR A 815 12.13 -17.06 -31.47
C THR A 815 13.24 -16.03 -31.38
N ARG A 816 14.47 -16.42 -31.74
CA ARG A 816 15.61 -15.49 -31.81
C ARG A 816 16.47 -15.84 -33.01
N ALA A 817 16.84 -14.83 -33.80
CA ALA A 817 17.61 -15.04 -35.02
C ALA A 817 17.01 -16.12 -35.96
N GLY A 818 15.68 -16.18 -36.05
CA GLY A 818 14.93 -17.16 -36.84
C GLY A 818 14.86 -18.58 -36.26
N GLN A 819 15.44 -18.83 -35.08
CA GLN A 819 15.38 -20.11 -34.39
C GLN A 819 14.32 -20.09 -33.28
N THR A 820 13.57 -21.18 -33.15
CA THR A 820 12.60 -21.34 -32.05
C THR A 820 13.31 -21.75 -30.78
N LEU A 821 13.13 -20.98 -29.71
CA LEU A 821 13.72 -21.23 -28.40
C LEU A 821 12.75 -21.92 -27.45
N HIS A 822 11.48 -21.50 -27.49
CA HIS A 822 10.43 -22.05 -26.64
C HIS A 822 9.12 -22.13 -27.41
N GLN A 823 8.33 -23.16 -27.14
CA GLN A 823 6.95 -23.27 -27.59
C GLN A 823 6.06 -23.64 -26.42
N TYR A 824 4.84 -23.11 -26.40
CA TYR A 824 3.86 -23.34 -25.34
C TYR A 824 2.52 -23.74 -25.92
N THR A 825 1.83 -24.63 -25.22
CA THR A 825 0.38 -24.86 -25.41
C THR A 825 -0.36 -24.60 -24.11
N TYR A 826 -1.68 -24.46 -24.18
CA TYR A 826 -2.50 -24.02 -23.07
C TYR A 826 -3.67 -24.95 -22.80
N ASP A 827 -4.09 -25.05 -21.54
CA ASP A 827 -5.31 -25.75 -21.14
C ASP A 827 -6.56 -24.87 -21.33
N ALA A 828 -7.73 -25.36 -20.93
CA ALA A 828 -8.99 -24.64 -21.07
C ALA A 828 -9.15 -23.41 -20.14
N MET A 829 -8.24 -23.23 -19.18
CA MET A 829 -8.18 -22.08 -18.27
C MET A 829 -7.02 -21.14 -18.62
N ASP A 830 -6.47 -21.25 -19.84
CA ASP A 830 -5.34 -20.46 -20.35
C ASP A 830 -4.02 -20.63 -19.57
N ARG A 831 -3.83 -21.75 -18.88
CA ARG A 831 -2.58 -22.09 -18.18
C ARG A 831 -1.69 -22.93 -19.07
N VAL A 832 -0.37 -22.85 -18.89
CA VAL A 832 0.60 -23.58 -19.72
C VAL A 832 0.39 -25.09 -19.58
N SER A 833 -0.15 -25.74 -20.60
CA SER A 833 -0.34 -27.19 -20.63
C SER A 833 0.95 -27.91 -21.03
N THR A 834 1.70 -27.38 -22.00
CA THR A 834 3.00 -27.94 -22.39
C THR A 834 4.04 -26.85 -22.63
N HIS A 835 5.31 -27.20 -22.43
CA HIS A 835 6.47 -26.40 -22.80
C HIS A 835 7.45 -27.26 -23.59
N THR A 836 7.83 -26.82 -24.78
CA THR A 836 8.84 -27.47 -25.62
C THR A 836 10.07 -26.56 -25.74
N ASP A 837 11.24 -27.11 -25.41
CA ASP A 837 12.52 -26.42 -25.51
C ASP A 837 13.14 -26.53 -26.93
N PRO A 838 14.31 -25.92 -27.21
CA PRO A 838 14.92 -25.97 -28.54
C PRO A 838 15.51 -27.35 -28.93
N THR A 839 15.57 -28.33 -28.02
CA THR A 839 15.95 -29.72 -28.36
C THR A 839 14.76 -30.57 -28.77
N GLY A 840 13.54 -30.07 -28.55
CA GLY A 840 12.30 -30.82 -28.75
C GLY A 840 11.82 -31.57 -27.50
N LEU A 841 12.42 -31.31 -26.32
CA LEU A 841 11.95 -31.87 -25.05
C LEU A 841 10.64 -31.17 -24.67
N THR A 842 9.53 -31.92 -24.66
CA THR A 842 8.21 -31.43 -24.27
C THR A 842 7.83 -31.85 -22.85
N LEU A 843 7.67 -30.89 -21.95
CA LEU A 843 7.09 -31.07 -20.61
C LEU A 843 5.59 -30.86 -20.65
N THR A 844 4.82 -31.66 -19.91
CA THR A 844 3.37 -31.48 -19.73
C THR A 844 3.06 -31.18 -18.26
N TYR A 845 2.26 -30.14 -18.00
CA TYR A 845 1.92 -29.67 -16.66
C TYR A 845 0.47 -30.03 -16.29
N SER A 846 0.23 -30.31 -15.02
CA SER A 846 -1.10 -30.42 -14.42
C SER A 846 -1.20 -29.51 -13.21
N TYR A 847 -2.39 -29.00 -12.94
CA TYR A 847 -2.62 -27.96 -11.93
C TYR A 847 -3.76 -28.32 -10.99
N ASN A 848 -3.79 -27.72 -9.80
CA ASN A 848 -4.98 -27.67 -8.95
C ASN A 848 -5.85 -26.44 -9.28
N ASN A 849 -6.90 -26.20 -8.49
CA ASN A 849 -7.80 -25.06 -8.70
C ASN A 849 -7.20 -23.71 -8.27
N LEU A 850 -6.10 -23.70 -7.52
CA LEU A 850 -5.35 -22.50 -7.14
C LEU A 850 -4.22 -22.17 -8.14
N ASP A 851 -4.24 -22.81 -9.32
CA ASP A 851 -3.24 -22.65 -10.39
C ASP A 851 -1.83 -23.08 -10.01
N GLN A 852 -1.71 -23.98 -9.02
CA GLN A 852 -0.42 -24.54 -8.61
C GLN A 852 -0.13 -25.85 -9.36
N VAL A 853 1.13 -26.03 -9.80
CA VAL A 853 1.57 -27.23 -10.54
C VAL A 853 1.57 -28.45 -9.62
N THR A 854 0.69 -29.41 -9.88
CA THR A 854 0.62 -30.69 -9.14
C THR A 854 1.43 -31.81 -9.79
N LYS A 855 1.72 -31.72 -11.10
CA LYS A 855 2.46 -32.73 -11.84
C LYS A 855 3.21 -32.15 -13.05
N ILE A 856 4.44 -32.60 -13.26
CA ILE A 856 5.25 -32.34 -14.45
C ILE A 856 5.61 -33.68 -15.08
N THR A 857 5.11 -33.95 -16.27
CA THR A 857 5.35 -35.21 -17.02
C THR A 857 6.37 -34.96 -18.13
N TYR A 858 7.36 -35.86 -18.24
CA TYR A 858 8.44 -35.79 -19.21
C TYR A 858 8.17 -36.69 -20.43
N PRO A 859 8.90 -36.53 -21.55
CA PRO A 859 8.71 -37.34 -22.76
C PRO A 859 8.88 -38.85 -22.58
N ASP A 860 9.59 -39.29 -21.55
CA ASP A 860 9.75 -40.71 -21.20
C ASP A 860 8.58 -41.28 -20.38
N GLY A 861 7.54 -40.48 -20.11
CA GLY A 861 6.37 -40.86 -19.31
C GLY A 861 6.58 -40.79 -17.79
N LYS A 862 7.83 -40.59 -17.31
CA LYS A 862 8.08 -40.33 -15.89
C LYS A 862 7.60 -38.94 -15.51
N PHE A 863 7.33 -38.74 -14.23
CA PHE A 863 6.80 -37.47 -13.76
C PHE A 863 7.30 -37.10 -12.37
N GLN A 864 7.36 -35.80 -12.11
CA GLN A 864 7.47 -35.24 -10.77
C GLN A 864 6.07 -34.77 -10.34
N SER A 865 5.70 -34.96 -9.07
CA SER A 865 4.42 -34.49 -8.54
C SER A 865 4.55 -33.85 -7.17
N TYR A 866 3.64 -32.93 -6.88
CA TYR A 866 3.59 -32.12 -5.67
C TYR A 866 2.23 -32.33 -4.99
N GLN A 867 2.25 -32.66 -3.70
CA GLN A 867 1.05 -32.68 -2.87
C GLN A 867 1.07 -31.44 -1.98
N TYR A 868 0.16 -30.52 -2.25
CA TYR A 868 -0.01 -29.31 -1.45
C TYR A 868 -0.89 -29.56 -0.24
N SER A 869 -0.67 -28.80 0.82
CA SER A 869 -1.36 -28.92 2.08
C SER A 869 -2.80 -28.42 1.95
N THR A 870 -3.77 -29.26 2.34
CA THR A 870 -5.20 -28.89 2.28
C THR A 870 -5.57 -27.78 3.26
N CYS A 871 -4.77 -27.61 4.32
CA CYS A 871 -4.97 -26.61 5.35
C CYS A 871 -4.22 -25.31 5.11
N CYS A 872 -3.26 -25.27 4.18
CA CYS A 872 -2.39 -24.12 3.92
C CYS A 872 -1.95 -24.18 2.47
N PRO A 873 -2.64 -23.52 1.54
CA PRO A 873 -2.50 -23.79 0.11
C PRO A 873 -1.08 -23.57 -0.44
N TYR A 874 -0.26 -22.77 0.24
CA TYR A 874 1.13 -22.47 -0.13
C TYR A 874 2.17 -23.50 0.31
N VAL A 875 1.76 -24.48 1.10
CA VAL A 875 2.67 -25.42 1.75
C VAL A 875 2.64 -26.74 1.01
N VAL A 876 3.79 -27.39 0.84
CA VAL A 876 3.91 -28.70 0.18
C VAL A 876 4.07 -29.78 1.24
N ASP A 877 3.14 -30.73 1.32
CA ASP A 877 3.21 -31.86 2.26
C ASP A 877 4.13 -32.96 1.73
N SER A 878 4.23 -33.15 0.40
CA SER A 878 5.20 -34.07 -0.19
C SER A 878 5.54 -33.78 -1.64
N ILE A 879 6.74 -34.21 -2.06
CA ILE A 879 7.20 -34.19 -3.44
C ILE A 879 7.58 -35.61 -3.82
N THR A 880 6.97 -36.12 -4.88
CA THR A 880 7.42 -37.36 -5.55
C THR A 880 8.27 -36.98 -6.73
N SER A 881 9.54 -37.37 -6.69
CA SER A 881 10.49 -37.16 -7.78
C SER A 881 10.18 -38.06 -8.99
N ARG A 882 10.85 -37.81 -10.11
CA ARG A 882 10.74 -38.63 -11.34
C ARG A 882 11.00 -40.12 -11.14
N SER A 883 11.76 -40.48 -10.11
CA SER A 883 12.09 -41.86 -9.77
C SER A 883 10.99 -42.59 -9.00
N GLY A 884 9.90 -41.90 -8.66
CA GLY A 884 8.85 -42.42 -7.78
C GLY A 884 9.18 -42.34 -6.29
N GLN A 885 10.32 -41.72 -5.92
CA GLN A 885 10.70 -41.52 -4.53
C GLN A 885 10.03 -40.28 -3.95
N THR A 886 9.42 -40.43 -2.77
CA THR A 886 8.66 -39.37 -2.10
C THR A 886 9.41 -38.83 -0.89
N THR A 887 9.59 -37.52 -0.85
CA THR A 887 10.04 -36.76 0.33
C THR A 887 8.82 -36.08 0.95
N SER A 888 8.62 -36.21 2.25
CA SER A 888 7.50 -35.59 2.97
C SER A 888 7.96 -34.50 3.93
N TYR A 889 7.11 -33.50 4.11
CA TYR A 889 7.35 -32.32 4.93
C TYR A 889 6.24 -32.19 5.98
N SER A 890 6.59 -31.86 7.21
CA SER A 890 5.62 -31.52 8.24
C SER A 890 5.89 -30.12 8.80
N TYR A 891 4.86 -29.49 9.35
CA TYR A 891 4.89 -28.09 9.72
C TYR A 891 4.16 -27.84 11.04
N ASP A 892 4.51 -26.75 11.72
CA ASP A 892 3.77 -26.27 12.89
C ASP A 892 2.54 -25.43 12.48
N GLN A 893 1.80 -24.93 13.47
CA GLN A 893 0.62 -24.10 13.24
C GLN A 893 0.91 -22.73 12.60
N LEU A 894 2.17 -22.30 12.54
CA LEU A 894 2.62 -21.06 11.89
C LEU A 894 3.25 -21.32 10.51
N ASN A 895 3.16 -22.55 10.01
CA ASN A 895 3.73 -23.02 8.76
C ASN A 895 5.27 -23.06 8.75
N HIS A 896 5.92 -23.11 9.92
CA HIS A 896 7.34 -23.40 9.99
C HIS A 896 7.60 -24.89 9.79
N LEU A 897 8.64 -25.25 9.05
CA LEU A 897 9.00 -26.63 8.70
C LEU A 897 9.50 -27.39 9.92
N LEU A 898 8.75 -28.37 10.43
CA LEU A 898 9.13 -29.20 11.57
C LEU A 898 10.00 -30.39 11.16
N THR A 899 9.68 -31.07 10.06
CA THR A 899 10.47 -32.22 9.60
C THR A 899 10.55 -32.32 8.09
N VAL A 900 11.68 -32.83 7.59
CA VAL A 900 11.87 -33.35 6.23
C VAL A 900 12.19 -34.82 6.36
N THR A 901 11.33 -35.68 5.83
CA THR A 901 11.56 -37.13 5.79
C THR A 901 11.94 -37.53 4.38
N ASP A 902 13.15 -38.05 4.21
CA ASP A 902 13.65 -38.53 2.93
C ASP A 902 12.95 -39.85 2.53
N PRO A 903 13.10 -40.30 1.26
CA PRO A 903 12.46 -41.53 0.78
C PRO A 903 12.93 -42.82 1.49
N ALA A 904 14.07 -42.78 2.20
CA ALA A 904 14.58 -43.90 2.99
C ALA A 904 14.07 -43.89 4.45
N GLY A 905 13.28 -42.88 4.83
CA GLY A 905 12.73 -42.71 6.19
C GLY A 905 13.63 -41.91 7.12
N GLY A 906 14.76 -41.38 6.64
CA GLY A 906 15.62 -40.48 7.40
C GLY A 906 14.95 -39.14 7.64
N ALA A 907 14.79 -38.74 8.91
CA ALA A 907 14.10 -37.51 9.29
C ALA A 907 15.09 -36.43 9.75
N THR A 908 15.08 -35.28 9.09
CA THR A 908 15.71 -34.05 9.60
C THR A 908 14.65 -33.21 10.28
N SER A 909 14.83 -32.89 11.56
CA SER A 909 13.84 -32.15 12.38
C SER A 909 14.33 -30.76 12.72
N PHE A 910 13.42 -29.80 12.89
CA PHE A 910 13.71 -28.41 13.22
C PHE A 910 12.83 -27.94 14.38
N THR A 911 13.35 -27.00 15.18
CA THR A 911 12.58 -26.27 16.18
C THR A 911 12.75 -24.78 16.01
N TYR A 912 11.83 -23.99 16.57
CA TYR A 912 11.77 -22.54 16.41
C TYR A 912 11.55 -21.84 17.75
N ASP A 913 12.07 -20.61 17.88
CA ASP A 913 11.71 -19.71 18.97
C ASP A 913 10.37 -18.99 18.70
N ALA A 914 9.91 -18.18 19.66
CA ALA A 914 8.64 -17.46 19.56
C ALA A 914 8.55 -16.46 18.39
N ASN A 915 9.70 -15.97 17.89
CA ASN A 915 9.76 -15.07 16.74
C ASN A 915 9.87 -15.83 15.40
N GLY A 916 9.88 -17.16 15.43
CA GLY A 916 10.06 -17.99 14.24
C GLY A 916 11.51 -18.17 13.81
N ASN A 917 12.50 -17.79 14.63
CA ASN A 917 13.89 -18.11 14.32
C ASN A 917 14.16 -19.58 14.61
N ARG A 918 14.91 -20.27 13.73
CA ARG A 918 15.25 -21.69 13.93
C ARG A 918 16.13 -21.88 15.17
N ALA A 919 15.61 -22.50 16.22
CA ALA A 919 16.33 -22.79 17.46
C ALA A 919 17.21 -24.05 17.39
N SER A 920 16.79 -25.07 16.64
CA SER A 920 17.61 -26.27 16.42
C SER A 920 17.36 -26.97 15.08
N LEU A 921 18.32 -27.83 14.71
CA LEU A 921 18.24 -28.79 13.61
C LEU A 921 18.81 -30.12 14.10
N THR A 922 18.08 -31.21 13.93
CA THR A 922 18.52 -32.58 14.22
C THR A 922 18.58 -33.37 12.92
N ASP A 923 19.75 -33.89 12.55
CA ASP A 923 19.91 -34.71 11.35
C ASP A 923 19.31 -36.12 11.49
N PRO A 924 19.21 -36.93 10.41
CA PRO A 924 18.67 -38.29 10.49
C PRO A 924 19.44 -39.25 11.41
N ASN A 925 20.67 -38.91 11.81
CA ASN A 925 21.48 -39.70 12.75
C ASN A 925 21.29 -39.25 14.21
N GLY A 926 20.44 -38.26 14.48
CA GLY A 926 20.20 -37.70 15.81
C GLY A 926 21.18 -36.60 16.22
N ASN A 927 22.08 -36.16 15.35
CA ASN A 927 23.04 -35.10 15.66
C ASN A 927 22.31 -33.75 15.67
N THR A 928 22.35 -33.06 16.80
CA THR A 928 21.63 -31.79 16.98
C THR A 928 22.55 -30.57 16.92
N THR A 929 22.23 -29.63 16.03
CA THR A 929 22.83 -28.29 15.96
C THR A 929 21.84 -27.27 16.54
N SER A 930 22.26 -26.40 17.46
CA SER A 930 21.41 -25.37 18.06
C SER A 930 21.84 -23.96 17.65
N PHE A 931 20.90 -23.02 17.65
CA PHE A 931 21.12 -21.61 17.30
C PHE A 931 20.59 -20.69 18.41
N SER A 932 21.25 -19.57 18.64
CA SER A 932 20.83 -18.55 19.62
C SER A 932 20.83 -17.18 18.98
N TYR A 933 19.89 -16.33 19.39
CA TYR A 933 19.65 -15.02 18.80
C TYR A 933 19.65 -13.91 19.85
N ASP A 934 19.89 -12.67 19.44
CA ASP A 934 19.68 -11.49 20.28
C ASP A 934 18.27 -10.89 20.11
N PHE A 935 17.98 -9.80 20.82
CA PHE A 935 16.66 -9.14 20.81
C PHE A 935 16.26 -8.55 19.45
N ASN A 936 17.19 -8.44 18.51
CA ASN A 936 16.96 -7.99 17.13
C ASN A 936 16.91 -9.17 16.14
N ASN A 937 16.72 -10.41 16.63
CA ASN A 937 16.68 -11.64 15.83
C ASN A 937 17.98 -11.94 15.07
N ARG A 938 19.13 -11.48 15.54
CA ARG A 938 20.44 -11.77 14.91
C ARG A 938 21.10 -12.98 15.55
N LEU A 939 21.66 -13.87 14.74
CA LEU A 939 22.34 -15.09 15.20
C LEU A 939 23.59 -14.73 16.04
N THR A 940 23.63 -15.07 17.32
CA THR A 940 24.79 -14.86 18.20
C THR A 940 25.65 -16.10 18.37
N LYS A 941 25.06 -17.30 18.23
CA LYS A 941 25.77 -18.57 18.41
C LYS A 941 25.15 -19.70 17.61
N LYS A 942 25.99 -20.55 17.02
CA LYS A 942 25.66 -21.85 16.42
C LYS A 942 26.47 -22.94 17.10
N THR A 943 25.83 -23.86 17.80
CA THR A 943 26.50 -25.01 18.47
C THR A 943 26.27 -26.27 17.64
N PHE A 944 27.33 -26.95 17.21
CA PHE A 944 27.26 -28.22 16.48
C PHE A 944 27.06 -29.39 17.43
N ALA A 945 26.73 -30.56 16.88
CA ALA A 945 26.43 -31.77 17.66
C ALA A 945 27.61 -32.30 18.50
N ASP A 946 28.84 -32.00 18.09
CA ASP A 946 30.07 -32.35 18.84
C ASP A 946 30.38 -31.36 19.99
N GLY A 947 29.53 -30.36 20.20
CA GLY A 947 29.69 -29.32 21.23
C GLY A 947 30.59 -28.15 20.81
N THR A 948 31.27 -28.22 19.66
CA THR A 948 31.96 -27.07 19.08
C THR A 948 30.95 -26.01 18.66
N ASN A 949 31.38 -24.75 18.54
CA ASN A 949 30.45 -23.68 18.18
C ASN A 949 31.10 -22.59 17.35
N GLU A 950 30.27 -21.93 16.53
CA GLU A 950 30.57 -20.62 15.98
C GLU A 950 29.83 -19.55 16.79
N SER A 951 30.49 -18.42 17.03
CA SER A 951 29.88 -17.27 17.69
C SER A 951 30.04 -16.01 16.85
N PHE A 952 29.07 -15.11 16.99
CA PHE A 952 29.01 -13.85 16.28
C PHE A 952 28.82 -12.73 17.31
N THR A 953 29.61 -11.67 17.17
CA THR A 953 29.40 -10.44 17.90
C THR A 953 29.03 -9.34 16.92
N TYR A 954 28.09 -8.50 17.32
CA TYR A 954 27.63 -7.35 16.54
C TYR A 954 28.12 -6.07 17.23
N ASP A 955 28.32 -5.01 16.47
CA ASP A 955 28.43 -3.69 17.07
C ASP A 955 27.06 -3.28 17.68
N PRO A 956 27.05 -2.50 18.78
CA PRO A 956 25.80 -2.13 19.44
C PRO A 956 24.94 -1.28 18.50
N ASP A 957 23.63 -1.49 18.45
CA ASP A 957 22.76 -0.61 17.65
C ASP A 957 22.59 0.70 18.42
N ASN A 958 23.54 1.63 18.34
CA ASN A 958 23.42 2.95 18.94
C ASN A 958 23.73 4.02 17.89
N ASN A 959 23.74 5.29 18.26
CA ASN A 959 23.93 6.39 17.29
C ASN A 959 25.22 6.27 16.44
N ASP A 960 26.20 5.46 16.84
CA ASP A 960 27.49 5.28 16.16
C ASP A 960 27.78 3.83 15.70
N ALA A 961 26.82 2.89 15.80
CA ALA A 961 27.02 1.49 15.45
C ALA A 961 25.75 0.81 14.90
N PHE A 962 25.94 -0.18 14.02
CA PHE A 962 25.04 -0.48 12.90
C PHE A 962 24.39 -1.85 12.92
N GLY A 963 24.65 -2.62 13.97
CA GLY A 963 24.21 -4.00 14.06
C GLY A 963 24.88 -4.95 13.09
N LEU A 964 26.05 -4.58 12.59
CA LEU A 964 26.88 -5.35 11.68
C LEU A 964 27.76 -6.32 12.47
N VAL A 965 28.10 -7.45 11.84
CA VAL A 965 28.98 -8.45 12.44
C VAL A 965 30.35 -7.83 12.67
N ARG A 966 30.76 -7.67 13.93
CA ARG A 966 32.07 -7.17 14.34
C ARG A 966 33.09 -8.30 14.52
N GLY A 967 32.63 -9.47 14.91
CA GLY A 967 33.49 -10.63 15.13
C GLY A 967 32.78 -11.94 14.83
N ARG A 968 33.52 -12.89 14.27
CA ARG A 968 33.10 -14.28 14.10
C ARG A 968 34.20 -15.17 14.65
N THR A 969 33.88 -16.02 15.62
CA THR A 969 34.77 -17.10 16.03
C THR A 969 34.24 -18.41 15.45
N ASN A 970 35.04 -19.11 14.65
CA ASN A 970 34.63 -20.40 14.07
C ASN A 970 34.78 -21.56 15.08
N ALA A 971 34.34 -22.76 14.69
CA ALA A 971 34.39 -23.97 15.51
C ALA A 971 35.80 -24.35 16.04
N ARG A 972 36.87 -23.87 15.39
CA ARG A 972 38.27 -24.10 15.80
C ARG A 972 38.78 -23.05 16.79
N GLY A 973 37.95 -22.11 17.23
CA GLY A 973 38.35 -21.00 18.10
C GLY A 973 39.08 -19.87 17.37
N VAL A 974 39.11 -19.87 16.04
CA VAL A 974 39.75 -18.81 15.25
C VAL A 974 38.78 -17.65 15.09
N THR A 975 39.18 -16.48 15.57
CA THR A 975 38.40 -15.24 15.50
C THR A 975 38.80 -14.40 14.29
N THR A 976 37.81 -14.05 13.49
CA THR A 976 37.88 -13.05 12.42
C THR A 976 37.13 -11.81 12.88
N THR A 977 37.73 -10.63 12.73
CA THR A 977 37.10 -9.34 13.06
C THR A 977 36.85 -8.51 11.82
N TYR A 978 35.76 -7.75 11.84
CA TYR A 978 35.33 -6.87 10.76
C TYR A 978 35.18 -5.46 11.31
N SER A 979 35.74 -4.50 10.58
CA SER A 979 35.51 -3.07 10.80
C SER A 979 34.82 -2.50 9.58
N TYR A 980 33.92 -1.56 9.81
CA TYR A 980 33.17 -0.89 8.76
C TYR A 980 33.51 0.59 8.77
N SER A 981 33.39 1.22 7.59
CA SER A 981 33.33 2.67 7.50
C SER A 981 32.04 3.20 8.14
N SER A 982 31.97 4.51 8.38
CA SER A 982 30.71 5.18 8.78
C SER A 982 29.56 4.96 7.80
N LEU A 983 29.86 4.54 6.57
CA LEU A 983 28.90 4.23 5.51
C LEU A 983 28.50 2.74 5.47
N ARG A 984 28.75 1.96 6.53
CA ARG A 984 28.47 0.51 6.64
C ARG A 984 29.20 -0.38 5.61
N LYS A 985 30.16 0.15 4.84
CA LYS A 985 31.00 -0.64 3.94
C LYS A 985 32.15 -1.28 4.72
N LEU A 986 32.44 -2.56 4.50
CA LEU A 986 33.57 -3.28 5.12
C LEU A 986 34.87 -2.55 4.82
N SER A 987 35.53 -1.99 5.83
CA SER A 987 36.79 -1.25 5.68
C SER A 987 38.00 -2.11 6.05
N ILE A 988 37.85 -3.01 7.02
CA ILE A 988 38.91 -3.92 7.45
C ILE A 988 38.33 -5.31 7.69
N PHE A 989 38.91 -6.32 7.07
CA PHE A 989 38.77 -7.73 7.43
C PHE A 989 40.06 -8.18 8.08
N HIS A 990 40.00 -8.81 9.25
CA HIS A 990 41.20 -9.26 9.95
C HIS A 990 41.03 -10.70 10.45
N ASP A 991 41.91 -11.58 10.01
CA ASP A 991 41.97 -12.98 10.41
C ASP A 991 43.41 -13.38 10.79
N VAL A 992 43.70 -14.68 10.83
CA VAL A 992 45.03 -15.23 11.14
C VAL A 992 46.12 -14.83 10.15
N THR A 993 45.76 -14.36 8.96
CA THR A 993 46.68 -13.88 7.93
C THR A 993 46.98 -12.38 8.03
N GLY A 994 46.34 -11.66 8.97
CA GLY A 994 46.49 -10.23 9.16
C GLY A 994 45.40 -9.39 8.49
N PRO A 995 45.47 -8.04 8.59
CA PRO A 995 44.36 -7.19 8.19
C PRO A 995 44.40 -6.88 6.70
N THR A 996 43.26 -7.08 6.05
CA THR A 996 42.95 -6.67 4.69
C THR A 996 42.04 -5.45 4.72
N PHE A 997 42.49 -4.37 4.08
CA PHE A 997 41.80 -3.09 4.01
C PHE A 997 41.09 -2.95 2.67
N TYR A 998 39.91 -2.34 2.67
CA TYR A 998 39.10 -2.12 1.47
C TYR A 998 38.75 -0.65 1.31
N ALA A 999 38.74 -0.18 0.07
CA ALA A 999 38.22 1.13 -0.31
C ALA A 999 37.16 1.00 -1.41
N TYR A 1000 36.28 2.00 -1.46
CA TYR A 1000 35.16 2.04 -2.42
C TYR A 1000 35.03 3.45 -2.98
N ASP A 1001 34.44 3.58 -4.16
CA ASP A 1001 34.00 4.87 -4.69
C ASP A 1001 32.64 5.29 -4.11
N ASP A 1002 32.18 6.47 -4.53
CA ASP A 1002 30.89 7.08 -4.16
C ASP A 1002 29.69 6.26 -4.67
N PHE A 1003 29.88 5.25 -5.51
CA PHE A 1003 28.81 4.35 -5.95
C PHE A 1003 28.84 3.00 -5.25
N GLY A 1004 29.76 2.78 -4.30
CA GLY A 1004 29.87 1.51 -3.59
C GLY A 1004 30.67 0.45 -4.32
N ARG A 1005 31.33 0.77 -5.43
CA ARG A 1005 32.19 -0.16 -6.15
C ARG A 1005 33.55 -0.21 -5.47
N MET A 1006 34.06 -1.41 -5.21
CA MET A 1006 35.37 -1.60 -4.56
C MET A 1006 36.48 -1.07 -5.48
N THR A 1007 37.29 -0.13 -5.00
CA THR A 1007 38.40 0.48 -5.77
C THR A 1007 39.75 -0.07 -5.36
N SER A 1008 39.90 -0.55 -4.12
CA SER A 1008 41.11 -1.23 -3.68
C SER A 1008 40.86 -2.30 -2.61
N ALA A 1009 41.75 -3.28 -2.57
CA ALA A 1009 41.88 -4.25 -1.48
C ALA A 1009 43.37 -4.53 -1.24
N TYR A 1010 43.87 -4.38 -0.01
CA TYR A 1010 45.27 -4.67 0.31
C TYR A 1010 45.45 -5.34 1.68
N ASN A 1011 46.31 -6.35 1.77
CA ASN A 1011 46.65 -7.02 3.03
C ASN A 1011 48.02 -6.53 3.54
N SER A 1012 48.05 -5.92 4.73
CA SER A 1012 49.28 -5.31 5.25
C SER A 1012 50.32 -6.32 5.76
N ALA A 1013 49.90 -7.56 6.05
CA ALA A 1013 50.80 -8.61 6.58
C ALA A 1013 51.67 -9.25 5.49
N VAL A 1014 51.27 -9.16 4.22
CA VAL A 1014 52.09 -9.54 3.06
C VAL A 1014 52.82 -8.36 2.41
N GLY A 1015 52.43 -7.11 2.72
CA GLY A 1015 53.11 -5.87 2.32
C GLY A 1015 52.33 -5.02 1.31
N TYR A 1016 52.69 -3.74 1.14
CA TYR A 1016 51.96 -2.77 0.29
C TYR A 1016 51.94 -3.15 -1.21
N TYR A 1017 52.94 -3.91 -1.68
CA TYR A 1017 53.06 -4.41 -3.06
C TYR A 1017 51.95 -5.40 -3.48
N TYR A 1018 51.04 -5.74 -2.57
CA TYR A 1018 49.94 -6.71 -2.73
C TYR A 1018 48.57 -6.01 -2.79
N THR A 1019 48.56 -4.71 -3.15
CA THR A 1019 47.33 -3.92 -3.31
C THR A 1019 46.68 -4.23 -4.65
N HIS A 1020 45.48 -4.79 -4.64
CA HIS A 1020 44.63 -4.88 -5.81
C HIS A 1020 43.91 -3.55 -6.03
N LEU A 1021 43.98 -3.03 -7.26
CA LEU A 1021 43.21 -1.85 -7.69
C LEU A 1021 42.22 -2.28 -8.75
N TYR A 1022 41.00 -1.75 -8.67
CA TYR A 1022 39.89 -2.09 -9.55
C TYR A 1022 39.38 -0.82 -10.26
N THR A 1023 39.16 -0.92 -11.56
CA THR A 1023 38.52 0.14 -12.35
C THR A 1023 37.30 -0.40 -13.08
N TYR A 1024 36.33 0.47 -13.37
CA TYR A 1024 35.05 0.08 -13.95
C TYR A 1024 34.66 1.02 -15.08
N ASP A 1025 33.84 0.52 -16.01
CA ASP A 1025 33.17 1.39 -16.97
C ASP A 1025 31.94 2.09 -16.36
N ALA A 1026 31.25 2.89 -17.19
CA ALA A 1026 30.05 3.63 -16.81
C ALA A 1026 28.88 2.72 -16.41
N ASN A 1027 28.82 1.48 -16.92
CA ASN A 1027 27.83 0.47 -16.56
C ASN A 1027 28.26 -0.39 -15.36
N SER A 1028 29.34 0.01 -14.67
CA SER A 1028 29.90 -0.69 -13.51
C SER A 1028 30.44 -2.09 -13.81
N ARG A 1029 30.85 -2.36 -15.06
CA ARG A 1029 31.56 -3.60 -15.41
C ARG A 1029 33.06 -3.41 -15.17
N LEU A 1030 33.74 -4.43 -14.65
CA LEU A 1030 35.16 -4.38 -14.28
C LEU A 1030 36.05 -4.24 -15.53
N LEU A 1031 36.85 -3.19 -15.63
CA LEU A 1031 37.78 -2.97 -16.75
C LEU A 1031 39.18 -3.49 -16.45
N THR A 1032 39.72 -3.17 -15.27
CA THR A 1032 41.07 -3.59 -14.89
C THR A 1032 41.13 -4.09 -13.45
N MET A 1033 41.98 -5.08 -13.22
CA MET A 1033 42.41 -5.52 -11.89
C MET A 1033 43.93 -5.57 -11.85
N ASN A 1034 44.55 -4.72 -11.05
CA ASN A 1034 46.02 -4.66 -10.93
C ASN A 1034 46.51 -5.69 -9.90
N ASN A 1035 47.77 -6.14 -10.05
CA ASN A 1035 48.43 -7.10 -9.16
C ASN A 1035 47.63 -8.40 -8.97
N ALA A 1036 46.92 -8.87 -10.00
CA ALA A 1036 46.02 -10.01 -9.89
C ALA A 1036 46.74 -11.34 -9.57
N TRP A 1037 48.07 -11.39 -9.76
CA TRP A 1037 48.91 -12.56 -9.51
C TRP A 1037 50.23 -12.15 -8.85
N LEU A 1038 50.63 -12.90 -7.83
CA LEU A 1038 51.83 -12.66 -7.00
C LEU A 1038 53.12 -13.20 -7.60
N ASP A 1039 53.09 -13.65 -8.84
CA ASP A 1039 54.25 -14.24 -9.46
C ASP A 1039 55.28 -13.15 -9.85
N TRP A 1040 56.32 -13.04 -9.01
CA TRP A 1040 57.65 -12.50 -9.31
C TRP A 1040 57.76 -10.95 -9.43
N GLY A 1041 56.92 -10.19 -8.72
CA GLY A 1041 57.14 -8.75 -8.55
C GLY A 1041 56.89 -7.88 -9.80
N THR A 1042 56.12 -8.37 -10.77
CA THR A 1042 55.93 -7.71 -12.07
C THR A 1042 54.69 -6.81 -12.18
N GLY A 1043 53.90 -6.65 -11.13
CA GLY A 1043 52.75 -5.73 -11.15
C GLY A 1043 51.61 -6.13 -12.10
N ALA A 1044 51.49 -7.43 -12.41
CA ALA A 1044 50.66 -7.91 -13.51
C ALA A 1044 49.17 -7.55 -13.37
N SER A 1045 48.64 -6.85 -14.37
CA SER A 1045 47.26 -6.42 -14.49
C SER A 1045 46.46 -7.37 -15.39
N VAL A 1046 45.17 -7.50 -15.09
CA VAL A 1046 44.19 -8.16 -15.94
C VAL A 1046 43.24 -7.11 -16.49
N ASN A 1047 43.14 -7.05 -17.82
CA ASN A 1047 42.27 -6.13 -18.53
C ASN A 1047 41.11 -6.90 -19.16
N PHE A 1048 39.91 -6.34 -19.10
CA PHE A 1048 38.68 -6.92 -19.65
C PHE A 1048 38.10 -6.02 -20.74
N GLN A 1049 37.52 -6.64 -21.76
CA GLN A 1049 36.73 -5.95 -22.79
C GLN A 1049 35.38 -6.62 -22.94
N TYR A 1050 34.37 -5.84 -23.29
CA TYR A 1050 32.98 -6.26 -23.42
C TYR A 1050 32.39 -5.76 -24.74
N ASP A 1051 31.43 -6.50 -25.28
CA ASP A 1051 30.58 -6.00 -26.37
C ASP A 1051 29.38 -5.18 -25.86
N ALA A 1052 28.53 -4.76 -26.79
CA ALA A 1052 27.32 -3.98 -26.53
C ALA A 1052 26.25 -4.72 -25.70
N LEU A 1053 26.33 -6.05 -25.58
CA LEU A 1053 25.45 -6.85 -24.70
C LEU A 1053 26.09 -7.12 -23.33
N GLY A 1054 27.29 -6.60 -23.07
CA GLY A 1054 28.02 -6.87 -21.83
C GLY A 1054 28.67 -8.25 -21.77
N ARG A 1055 28.78 -8.96 -22.90
CA ARG A 1055 29.51 -10.23 -22.96
C ARG A 1055 31.00 -9.93 -23.06
N ARG A 1056 31.81 -10.64 -22.29
CA ARG A 1056 33.28 -10.44 -22.30
C ARG A 1056 33.86 -10.88 -23.64
N THR A 1057 34.48 -9.99 -24.40
CA THR A 1057 35.12 -10.26 -25.69
C THR A 1057 36.61 -10.49 -25.59
N ALA A 1058 37.26 -9.93 -24.57
CA ALA A 1058 38.68 -10.18 -24.31
C ALA A 1058 39.01 -10.18 -22.81
N MET A 1059 40.05 -10.94 -22.47
CA MET A 1059 40.77 -10.88 -21.20
C MET A 1059 42.27 -10.90 -21.50
N THR A 1060 43.01 -9.86 -21.10
CA THR A 1060 44.45 -9.78 -21.34
C THR A 1060 45.21 -9.70 -20.02
N ARG A 1061 46.21 -10.57 -19.83
CA ARG A 1061 47.16 -10.49 -18.72
C ARG A 1061 48.43 -9.75 -19.17
N ASP A 1062 49.02 -8.95 -18.30
CA ASP A 1062 50.41 -8.51 -18.50
C ASP A 1062 51.30 -9.76 -18.66
N MET A 1063 52.20 -9.76 -19.65
CA MET A 1063 52.89 -10.93 -20.28
C MET A 1063 52.22 -11.54 -21.53
N GLY A 1064 51.21 -10.89 -22.11
CA GLY A 1064 50.78 -11.14 -23.51
C GLY A 1064 49.89 -12.37 -23.74
N LYS A 1065 49.49 -13.10 -22.68
CA LYS A 1065 48.48 -14.15 -22.77
C LYS A 1065 47.08 -13.54 -22.81
N ALA A 1066 46.63 -13.20 -24.00
CA ALA A 1066 45.27 -12.74 -24.26
C ALA A 1066 44.33 -13.92 -24.53
N VAL A 1067 43.12 -13.83 -24.00
CA VAL A 1067 41.99 -14.70 -24.35
C VAL A 1067 40.96 -13.85 -25.08
N ALA A 1068 40.68 -14.17 -26.34
CA ALA A 1068 39.59 -13.58 -27.10
C ALA A 1068 38.39 -14.53 -27.13
N TYR A 1069 37.18 -14.01 -26.93
CA TYR A 1069 35.94 -14.78 -26.90
C TYR A 1069 35.03 -14.35 -28.06
N THR A 1070 34.39 -15.31 -28.72
CA THR A 1070 33.39 -15.08 -29.76
C THR A 1070 32.07 -15.74 -29.39
N TYR A 1071 30.96 -15.12 -29.80
CA TYR A 1071 29.61 -15.58 -29.48
C TYR A 1071 28.76 -15.67 -30.75
N ASP A 1072 27.76 -16.55 -30.77
CA ASP A 1072 26.74 -16.57 -31.82
C ASP A 1072 25.59 -15.59 -31.55
N SER A 1073 24.62 -15.57 -32.47
CA SER A 1073 23.41 -14.75 -32.38
C SER A 1073 22.45 -15.19 -31.28
N LEU A 1074 22.61 -16.38 -30.71
CA LEU A 1074 21.84 -16.90 -29.58
C LEU A 1074 22.54 -16.64 -28.23
N ASN A 1075 23.58 -15.81 -28.22
CA ASN A 1075 24.38 -15.47 -27.04
C ASN A 1075 25.19 -16.63 -26.44
N ARG A 1076 25.52 -17.65 -27.24
CA ARG A 1076 26.35 -18.79 -26.79
C ARG A 1076 27.80 -18.60 -27.20
N LEU A 1077 28.74 -19.04 -26.37
CA LEU A 1077 30.18 -18.98 -26.65
C LEU A 1077 30.52 -19.93 -27.82
N THR A 1078 31.02 -19.42 -28.94
CA THR A 1078 31.43 -20.24 -30.10
C THR A 1078 32.94 -20.43 -30.19
N GLY A 1079 33.71 -19.58 -29.53
CA GLY A 1079 35.17 -19.64 -29.62
C GLY A 1079 35.87 -18.99 -28.44
N ALA A 1080 36.99 -19.58 -28.04
CA ALA A 1080 37.96 -19.00 -27.12
C ALA A 1080 39.36 -19.17 -27.71
N ASN A 1081 40.06 -18.07 -27.98
CA ASN A 1081 41.43 -18.09 -28.50
C ASN A 1081 42.40 -17.66 -27.39
N VAL A 1082 43.23 -18.58 -26.92
CA VAL A 1082 44.18 -18.39 -25.82
C VAL A 1082 45.60 -18.33 -26.39
N GLY A 1083 46.18 -17.14 -26.54
CA GLY A 1083 47.56 -17.00 -27.04
C GLY A 1083 47.79 -17.64 -28.41
N GLY A 1084 46.83 -17.54 -29.33
CA GLY A 1084 46.89 -18.13 -30.68
C GLY A 1084 46.30 -19.55 -30.77
N GLN A 1085 45.97 -20.16 -29.63
CA GLN A 1085 45.37 -21.48 -29.56
C GLN A 1085 43.83 -21.39 -29.53
N ALA A 1086 43.19 -21.78 -30.63
CA ALA A 1086 41.74 -21.70 -30.79
C ALA A 1086 41.01 -22.94 -30.23
N TYR A 1087 40.02 -22.68 -29.38
CA TYR A 1087 38.99 -23.62 -28.96
C TYR A 1087 37.68 -23.22 -29.63
N THR A 1088 36.98 -24.15 -30.27
CA THR A 1088 35.72 -23.89 -30.98
C THR A 1088 34.61 -24.78 -30.43
N TYR A 1089 33.45 -24.19 -30.17
CA TYR A 1089 32.27 -24.85 -29.61
C TYR A 1089 31.14 -24.85 -30.64
N THR A 1090 30.48 -25.99 -30.81
CA THR A 1090 29.19 -26.09 -31.53
C THR A 1090 28.11 -26.60 -30.59
N TYR A 1091 26.85 -26.39 -30.94
CA TYR A 1091 25.69 -26.69 -30.10
C TYR A 1091 24.64 -27.49 -30.88
N THR A 1092 23.80 -28.21 -30.15
CA THR A 1092 22.69 -28.98 -30.73
C THR A 1092 21.57 -28.03 -31.16
N GLY A 1093 21.54 -27.67 -32.44
CA GLY A 1093 20.55 -26.74 -32.99
C GLY A 1093 20.57 -25.38 -32.27
N ALA A 1094 19.40 -24.93 -31.80
CA ALA A 1094 19.23 -23.69 -31.05
C ALA A 1094 19.40 -23.84 -29.53
N SER A 1095 19.65 -25.05 -29.03
CA SER A 1095 19.75 -25.34 -27.60
C SER A 1095 21.11 -24.96 -27.00
N PRO A 1096 21.22 -24.73 -25.68
CA PRO A 1096 22.50 -24.49 -25.00
C PRO A 1096 23.36 -25.76 -24.84
N LEU A 1097 22.88 -26.95 -25.25
CA LEU A 1097 23.64 -28.20 -25.16
C LEU A 1097 24.80 -28.20 -26.16
N VAL A 1098 26.03 -28.33 -25.66
CA VAL A 1098 27.24 -28.40 -26.48
C VAL A 1098 27.22 -29.68 -27.30
N GLN A 1099 27.34 -29.56 -28.62
CA GLN A 1099 27.44 -30.71 -29.52
C GLN A 1099 28.89 -31.13 -29.72
N SER A 1100 29.81 -30.16 -29.85
CA SER A 1100 31.24 -30.46 -29.98
C SER A 1100 32.16 -29.36 -29.43
N LEU A 1101 33.36 -29.78 -29.03
CA LEU A 1101 34.49 -28.93 -28.65
C LEU A 1101 35.72 -29.34 -29.48
N THR A 1102 36.18 -28.45 -30.35
CA THR A 1102 37.45 -28.60 -31.10
C THR A 1102 38.56 -27.87 -30.37
N ARG A 1103 39.68 -28.56 -30.13
CA ARG A 1103 40.86 -28.04 -29.43
C ARG A 1103 41.97 -27.62 -30.41
N PRO A 1104 42.95 -26.81 -29.97
CA PRO A 1104 44.05 -26.32 -30.81
C PRO A 1104 44.90 -27.42 -31.47
N ASN A 1105 45.00 -28.59 -30.83
CA ASN A 1105 45.72 -29.75 -31.35
C ASN A 1105 44.93 -30.55 -32.41
N GLY A 1106 43.75 -30.08 -32.83
CA GLY A 1106 42.87 -30.75 -33.78
C GLY A 1106 42.01 -31.87 -33.17
N SER A 1107 42.08 -32.10 -31.86
CA SER A 1107 41.20 -33.07 -31.20
C SER A 1107 39.79 -32.52 -31.05
N VAL A 1108 38.78 -33.35 -31.29
CA VAL A 1108 37.36 -32.99 -31.23
C VAL A 1108 36.67 -33.87 -30.21
N THR A 1109 36.06 -33.27 -29.18
CA THR A 1109 35.13 -33.96 -28.28
C THR A 1109 33.70 -33.74 -28.77
N THR A 1110 32.94 -34.80 -29.03
CA THR A 1110 31.51 -34.75 -29.34
C THR A 1110 30.67 -35.24 -28.16
N TYR A 1111 29.51 -34.62 -27.95
CA TYR A 1111 28.59 -34.94 -26.85
C TYR A 1111 27.26 -35.44 -27.42
N GLN A 1112 26.68 -36.48 -26.82
CA GLN A 1112 25.35 -36.98 -27.17
C GLN A 1112 24.44 -36.95 -25.94
N TYR A 1113 23.16 -36.67 -26.17
CA TYR A 1113 22.16 -36.53 -25.11
C TYR A 1113 20.95 -37.44 -25.38
N ASP A 1114 20.25 -37.85 -24.34
CA ASP A 1114 18.95 -38.53 -24.46
C ASP A 1114 17.78 -37.54 -24.65
N ILE A 1115 16.56 -38.10 -24.76
CA ILE A 1115 15.31 -37.35 -24.96
C ILE A 1115 14.92 -36.44 -23.78
N VAL A 1116 15.62 -36.55 -22.64
CA VAL A 1116 15.44 -35.69 -21.48
C VAL A 1116 16.69 -34.85 -21.19
N ASN A 1117 17.50 -34.62 -22.23
CA ASN A 1117 18.68 -33.76 -22.24
C ASN A 1117 19.83 -34.22 -21.30
N ARG A 1118 19.91 -35.51 -20.94
CA ARG A 1118 21.02 -36.06 -20.14
C ARG A 1118 22.14 -36.56 -21.04
N LEU A 1119 23.40 -36.31 -20.65
CA LEU A 1119 24.58 -36.73 -21.40
C LEU A 1119 24.73 -38.26 -21.42
N THR A 1120 24.62 -38.89 -22.58
CA THR A 1120 24.73 -40.36 -22.74
C THR A 1120 26.09 -40.79 -23.28
N GLN A 1121 26.78 -39.92 -24.00
CA GLN A 1121 28.10 -40.24 -24.55
C GLN A 1121 28.97 -38.99 -24.71
N MET A 1122 30.27 -39.16 -24.47
CA MET A 1122 31.32 -38.19 -24.78
C MET A 1122 32.47 -38.90 -25.51
N THR A 1123 32.79 -38.46 -26.72
CA THR A 1123 33.82 -39.11 -27.56
C THR A 1123 34.85 -38.09 -28.01
N THR A 1124 36.13 -38.30 -27.72
CA THR A 1124 37.23 -37.46 -28.19
C THR A 1124 37.99 -38.16 -29.31
N THR A 1125 38.14 -37.50 -30.46
CA THR A 1125 38.86 -38.02 -31.63
C THR A 1125 40.01 -37.10 -32.03
N LEU A 1126 41.03 -37.65 -32.70
CA LEU A 1126 42.10 -36.89 -33.34
C LEU A 1126 42.44 -37.56 -34.68
N SER A 1127 42.37 -36.81 -35.78
CA SER A 1127 42.62 -37.32 -37.14
C SER A 1127 41.79 -38.58 -37.49
N GLY A 1128 40.54 -38.64 -37.02
CA GLY A 1128 39.63 -39.79 -37.23
C GLY A 1128 39.81 -40.96 -36.26
N ASN A 1129 40.85 -40.96 -35.42
CA ASN A 1129 41.05 -41.99 -34.39
C ASN A 1129 40.41 -41.57 -33.07
N THR A 1130 39.65 -42.46 -32.44
CA THR A 1130 39.10 -42.21 -31.10
C THR A 1130 40.20 -42.31 -30.05
N LEU A 1131 40.42 -41.22 -29.30
CA LEU A 1131 41.36 -41.15 -28.18
C LEU A 1131 40.71 -41.62 -26.88
N THR A 1132 39.50 -41.14 -26.61
CA THR A 1132 38.72 -41.49 -25.42
C THR A 1132 37.25 -41.58 -25.78
N GLN A 1133 36.54 -42.51 -25.17
CA GLN A 1133 35.09 -42.58 -25.26
C GLN A 1133 34.52 -42.93 -23.88
N TYR A 1134 33.57 -42.13 -23.44
CA TYR A 1134 32.79 -42.35 -22.23
C TYR A 1134 31.34 -42.59 -22.62
N THR A 1135 30.74 -43.66 -22.12
CA THR A 1135 29.30 -43.88 -22.19
C THR A 1135 28.70 -43.85 -20.80
N TYR A 1136 27.59 -43.15 -20.66
CA TYR A 1136 26.90 -42.95 -19.39
C TYR A 1136 25.53 -43.63 -19.43
N THR A 1137 25.22 -44.39 -18.39
CA THR A 1137 23.85 -44.87 -18.14
C THR A 1137 23.28 -44.18 -16.91
N TYR A 1138 21.95 -44.17 -16.82
CA TYR A 1138 21.22 -43.59 -15.72
C TYR A 1138 20.33 -44.65 -15.08
N ASN A 1139 20.29 -44.70 -13.76
CA ASN A 1139 19.49 -45.67 -13.01
C ASN A 1139 18.01 -45.25 -12.99
N ALA A 1140 17.19 -46.05 -12.32
CA ALA A 1140 15.78 -45.73 -12.10
C ALA A 1140 15.57 -44.39 -11.39
N GLN A 1141 16.57 -43.95 -10.61
CA GLN A 1141 16.61 -42.67 -9.88
C GLN A 1141 17.03 -41.47 -10.74
N ASP A 1142 17.25 -41.68 -12.04
CA ASP A 1142 17.80 -40.67 -12.97
C ASP A 1142 19.18 -40.11 -12.54
N LEU A 1143 19.86 -40.82 -11.63
CA LEU A 1143 21.25 -40.57 -11.27
C LEU A 1143 22.16 -41.33 -12.23
N ARG A 1144 23.37 -40.81 -12.47
CA ARG A 1144 24.39 -41.50 -13.26
C ARG A 1144 24.72 -42.83 -12.57
N ASP A 1145 24.49 -43.92 -13.28
CA ASP A 1145 24.62 -45.29 -12.77
C ASP A 1145 25.98 -45.88 -13.15
N THR A 1146 26.34 -45.79 -14.43
CA THR A 1146 27.65 -46.22 -14.91
C THR A 1146 28.33 -45.14 -15.74
N GLU A 1147 29.65 -45.13 -15.67
CA GLU A 1147 30.55 -44.40 -16.54
C GLU A 1147 31.55 -45.40 -17.09
N ASN A 1148 31.33 -45.84 -18.33
CA ASN A 1148 32.21 -46.80 -18.97
C ASN A 1148 33.19 -46.04 -19.86
N PHE A 1149 34.47 -46.14 -19.51
CA PHE A 1149 35.57 -45.68 -20.35
C PHE A 1149 35.98 -46.78 -21.32
N ILE A 1150 35.90 -46.49 -22.61
CA ILE A 1150 36.38 -47.36 -23.68
C ILE A 1150 37.68 -46.74 -24.20
N GLU A 1151 38.81 -47.40 -23.94
CA GLU A 1151 40.10 -47.05 -24.53
C GLU A 1151 40.16 -47.69 -25.94
N PRO A 1152 40.08 -46.91 -27.03
CA PRO A 1152 39.84 -47.49 -28.36
C PRO A 1152 41.12 -48.05 -29.02
N LEU A 1153 42.30 -47.78 -28.44
CA LEU A 1153 43.59 -48.27 -28.93
C LEU A 1153 44.51 -48.66 -27.75
N PRO A 1154 45.14 -49.85 -27.76
CA PRO A 1154 46.23 -50.13 -26.83
C PRO A 1154 47.39 -49.17 -27.10
N ARG A 1155 47.84 -48.46 -26.05
CA ARG A 1155 49.04 -47.61 -26.10
C ARG A 1155 50.25 -48.40 -26.63
N ALA A 1156 50.69 -48.12 -27.85
CA ALA A 1156 52.05 -48.43 -28.25
C ALA A 1156 52.98 -47.41 -27.59
N GLY A 1157 53.56 -47.81 -26.44
CA GLY A 1157 54.75 -47.25 -25.81
C GLY A 1157 54.97 -45.73 -25.88
N TYR A 1158 54.46 -45.00 -24.89
CA TYR A 1158 55.10 -43.77 -24.42
C TYR A 1158 55.17 -43.83 -22.89
N ASN A 1159 56.38 -44.05 -22.38
CA ASN A 1159 56.73 -43.82 -20.98
C ASN A 1159 56.68 -42.32 -20.71
N ASN A 1160 56.12 -41.96 -19.56
CA ASN A 1160 56.14 -40.60 -19.02
C ASN A 1160 57.58 -40.11 -18.79
N GLU A 1161 57.93 -38.95 -19.35
CA GLU A 1161 58.76 -37.93 -18.71
C GLU A 1161 58.09 -36.56 -18.87
#